data_AF-J8HHP5-F1
#
_entry.id   AF-J8HHP5-F1
#
_cell.length_a   1.000
_cell.length_b   1.000
_cell.length_c   1.000
_cell.angle_alpha   90.00
_cell.angle_beta   90.00
_cell.angle_gamma   90.00
#
_symmetry.space_group_name_H-M   'P 1'
#
loop_
_entity.id
_entity.type
_entity.pdbx_description
1 polymer ?
#
loop_
_entity_poly.entity_id
_entity_poly.type
_entity_poly.pdbx_seq_one_letter_code
_entity_poly.pdbx_strand_id
1 'polypeptide(L)'
;MKTKLILDINKTQYAQLNSIVTGRVGDKVSNVADVYLIDSGSPYNLTGSKVFFECVKPDNTVVRDDNGVKIIDAAKGHFEYTFPTETFGAIGKAKQAFMSIEKDKTVRATTQDFVLVTLPDAMTNRVPSESYISDLEKLIKELNEMALEEINSQAAAEASAAKEFAEKANGLSNSTQKQLDEIVIKGDSSVEAAQARIDEKGVVHPTLKVRIDYESEKIEVLNDKIGKLFVTYSDFGAKLDGVTDDTKAIKDAHSYANSKGIPVVQRESKFVLNGQINVMTDTDLTGSVVKTSWLHDVYEYSRTNILYNIVGADLINITSSVNQAEFSKGALEIPSLAKVESSCVVIESTATDFMRNDGGNIATVYKSEANMIMKNDTGTLVYPLTKDYTSATGFKVSIRALENNLTFKAPTLELINAGISSFIKTSRNNITIEGGLVREVSNLTDYKAPMYSFVRGEKCCNISISNVIAPVVGRQNKTGEYGLGYFLIFDRACGMYIDKAEQQSGWSSVNGNYMRDIRVKNSKLIYVGGHANIYDLFVRDTYVSSKISAHGGGLMEVTNCTIVGSRTSPAVETRLDYAGEWDGTIRITNSKTLLSPRILTMNLVNYDCGRKVVLPNVEVFNCTLENFRGDIVKAVEFRGWTGNFASTLPSFTFNGVIMKTKNDNVLNLITMPEITNTAVSGEIKIVADNIRPDEGSYMPNIYTGARANFLIPKITNPNVKVKFDVRNSIANFSVSGTSNVEATVRNSDAYILRATTGASDITTVGEPLSIVYDNCNLYRLPSDLGSMTNGPDRVRLQFTNCRWLRVKRPDGTMDPQLAYSTENLIRYSRNNVADPLGKLPGTNADRLFNYTDPSVWKTTV
;
A
#
# COMPACT_ATOMS: atom_id res chain seq x y z
N MET A 1 9.04 -18.71 -44.73
CA MET A 1 10.34 -19.19 -44.21
C MET A 1 10.24 -19.07 -42.70
N LYS A 2 10.36 -20.16 -41.92
CA LYS A 2 10.23 -20.10 -40.45
C LYS A 2 11.59 -19.76 -39.85
N THR A 3 11.65 -18.77 -38.97
CA THR A 3 12.90 -18.43 -38.27
C THR A 3 13.17 -19.49 -37.22
N LYS A 4 14.26 -20.24 -37.36
CA LYS A 4 14.63 -21.26 -36.37
C LYS A 4 15.27 -20.60 -35.14
N LEU A 5 14.74 -20.89 -33.96
CA LEU A 5 15.25 -20.45 -32.66
C LEU A 5 15.58 -21.66 -31.80
N ILE A 6 16.80 -21.74 -31.27
CA ILE A 6 17.14 -22.67 -30.18
C ILE A 6 17.44 -21.82 -28.95
N LEU A 7 16.62 -21.99 -27.92
CA LEU A 7 16.62 -21.14 -26.73
C LEU A 7 16.89 -21.99 -25.49
N ASP A 8 17.75 -21.50 -24.60
CA ASP A 8 18.27 -22.21 -23.42
C ASP A 8 17.70 -21.59 -22.15
N ILE A 9 17.03 -22.41 -21.32
CA ILE A 9 16.44 -21.94 -20.07
C ILE A 9 17.49 -21.53 -19.02
N ASN A 10 18.71 -22.05 -19.11
CA ASN A 10 19.84 -21.65 -18.27
C ASN A 10 20.48 -20.34 -18.74
N LYS A 11 20.13 -19.85 -19.93
CA LYS A 11 20.64 -18.60 -20.52
C LYS A 11 22.15 -18.62 -20.75
N THR A 12 22.75 -19.81 -20.83
CA THR A 12 24.20 -20.02 -20.90
C THR A 12 24.72 -20.24 -22.31
N GLN A 13 23.90 -20.80 -23.21
CA GLN A 13 24.30 -21.01 -24.60
C GLN A 13 23.96 -19.80 -25.49
N TYR A 14 25.02 -19.13 -25.95
CA TYR A 14 24.95 -18.00 -26.88
C TYR A 14 25.08 -18.40 -28.37
N ALA A 15 25.26 -19.69 -28.65
CA ALA A 15 25.68 -20.20 -29.97
C ALA A 15 24.67 -19.96 -31.13
N GLN A 16 23.46 -19.45 -30.85
CA GLN A 16 22.45 -19.11 -31.86
C GLN A 16 21.91 -17.66 -31.78
N LEU A 17 22.66 -16.72 -31.21
CA LEU A 17 22.34 -15.27 -31.22
C LEU A 17 22.23 -14.63 -32.62
N ASN A 18 22.42 -15.37 -33.70
CA ASN A 18 22.40 -14.84 -35.08
C ASN A 18 21.02 -14.92 -35.77
N SER A 19 20.01 -15.55 -35.14
CA SER A 19 18.65 -15.55 -35.68
C SER A 19 17.92 -14.27 -35.27
N ILE A 20 17.82 -13.32 -36.21
CA ILE A 20 17.05 -12.09 -36.04
C ILE A 20 15.62 -12.34 -36.52
N VAL A 21 14.65 -12.22 -35.63
CA VAL A 21 13.23 -12.17 -36.02
C VAL A 21 12.95 -10.77 -36.54
N THR A 22 12.62 -10.65 -37.82
CA THR A 22 12.30 -9.37 -38.45
C THR A 22 10.87 -9.39 -38.96
N GLY A 23 10.07 -8.41 -38.55
CA GLY A 23 8.74 -8.16 -39.11
C GLY A 23 8.59 -6.70 -39.50
N ARG A 24 7.51 -6.36 -40.21
CA ARG A 24 7.14 -5.00 -40.59
C ARG A 24 5.84 -4.59 -39.89
N VAL A 25 5.70 -3.30 -39.61
CA VAL A 25 4.44 -2.73 -39.12
C VAL A 25 3.30 -3.13 -40.08
N GLY A 26 2.26 -3.75 -39.53
CA GLY A 26 1.11 -4.24 -40.30
C GLY A 26 1.25 -5.67 -40.84
N ASP A 27 2.36 -6.36 -40.60
CA ASP A 27 2.48 -7.79 -40.88
C ASP A 27 1.43 -8.56 -40.09
N LYS A 28 0.41 -9.06 -40.79
CA LYS A 28 -0.56 -10.01 -40.22
C LYS A 28 0.09 -11.38 -40.10
N VAL A 29 -0.26 -12.14 -39.06
CA VAL A 29 -0.06 -13.60 -38.80
C VAL A 29 0.78 -14.39 -39.84
N SER A 30 2.00 -13.96 -40.13
CA SER A 30 2.87 -14.54 -41.17
C SER A 30 4.32 -14.72 -40.69
N ASN A 31 4.66 -14.12 -39.55
CA ASN A 31 5.93 -14.30 -38.87
C ASN A 31 5.81 -15.47 -37.89
N VAL A 32 6.37 -16.63 -38.27
CA VAL A 32 6.37 -17.86 -37.48
C VAL A 32 7.80 -18.26 -37.15
N ALA A 33 8.08 -18.48 -35.87
CA ALA A 33 9.32 -19.07 -35.39
C ALA A 33 9.15 -20.58 -35.16
N ASP A 34 10.17 -21.35 -35.54
CA ASP A 34 10.31 -22.77 -35.22
C ASP A 34 11.27 -22.89 -34.02
N VAL A 35 10.74 -23.20 -32.83
CA VAL A 35 11.43 -23.00 -31.55
C VAL A 35 11.75 -24.34 -30.87
N TYR A 36 13.01 -24.52 -30.46
CA TYR A 36 13.47 -25.65 -29.67
C TYR A 36 14.00 -25.15 -28.33
N LEU A 37 13.38 -25.57 -27.24
CA LEU A 37 13.85 -25.28 -25.89
C LEU A 37 14.82 -26.36 -25.42
N ILE A 38 15.93 -25.90 -24.84
CA ILE A 38 16.95 -26.74 -24.26
C ILE A 38 17.29 -26.31 -22.83
N ASP A 39 17.82 -27.25 -22.07
CA ASP A 39 18.42 -27.08 -20.75
C ASP A 39 19.86 -27.58 -20.85
N SER A 40 20.81 -26.64 -20.93
CA SER A 40 22.24 -26.94 -21.08
C SER A 40 22.56 -27.95 -22.20
N GLY A 41 21.87 -27.84 -23.34
CA GLY A 41 22.08 -28.67 -24.54
C GLY A 41 21.19 -29.90 -24.65
N SER A 42 20.43 -30.25 -23.61
CA SER A 42 19.42 -31.33 -23.68
C SER A 42 18.03 -30.77 -23.95
N PRO A 43 17.14 -31.45 -24.69
CA PRO A 43 15.77 -30.97 -24.92
C PRO A 43 15.01 -30.73 -23.61
N TYR A 44 14.32 -29.60 -23.50
CA TYR A 44 13.55 -29.22 -22.30
C TYR A 44 12.09 -29.65 -22.43
N ASN A 45 11.62 -30.53 -21.56
CA ASN A 45 10.27 -31.11 -21.65
C ASN A 45 9.18 -30.11 -21.24
N LEU A 46 8.22 -29.87 -22.13
CA LEU A 46 7.08 -28.95 -21.98
C LEU A 46 5.78 -29.62 -21.52
N THR A 47 5.79 -30.91 -21.18
CA THR A 47 4.57 -31.64 -20.81
C THR A 47 3.91 -31.05 -19.55
N GLY A 48 2.68 -30.57 -19.72
CA GLY A 48 1.90 -29.90 -18.67
C GLY A 48 2.31 -28.45 -18.42
N SER A 49 3.21 -27.89 -19.22
CA SER A 49 3.64 -26.49 -19.11
C SER A 49 2.92 -25.61 -20.13
N LYS A 50 2.69 -24.35 -19.76
CA LYS A 50 2.33 -23.28 -20.69
C LYS A 50 3.59 -22.55 -21.14
N VAL A 51 3.60 -22.11 -22.39
CA VAL A 51 4.67 -21.28 -22.94
C VAL A 51 4.07 -19.92 -23.30
N PHE A 52 4.76 -18.84 -22.94
CA PHE A 52 4.43 -17.49 -23.34
C PHE A 52 5.61 -16.86 -24.07
N PHE A 53 5.32 -16.03 -25.06
CA PHE A 53 6.23 -15.03 -25.56
C PHE A 53 6.08 -13.75 -24.75
N GLU A 54 7.19 -13.19 -24.26
CA GLU A 54 7.22 -11.92 -23.54
C GLU A 54 8.17 -10.95 -24.22
N CYS A 55 7.70 -9.74 -24.52
CA CYS A 55 8.46 -8.74 -25.24
C CYS A 55 8.17 -7.32 -24.75
N VAL A 56 9.23 -6.51 -24.64
CA VAL A 56 9.17 -5.07 -24.44
C VAL A 56 9.53 -4.39 -25.76
N LYS A 57 8.55 -3.73 -26.38
CA LYS A 57 8.70 -3.03 -27.65
C LYS A 57 9.60 -1.78 -27.51
N PRO A 58 10.12 -1.22 -28.62
CA PRO A 58 10.93 0.01 -28.59
C PRO A 58 10.31 1.19 -27.82
N ASP A 59 8.99 1.31 -27.82
CA ASP A 59 8.22 2.39 -27.20
C ASP A 59 7.79 2.12 -25.74
N ASN A 60 8.27 1.02 -25.14
CA ASN A 60 7.92 0.51 -23.78
C ASN A 60 6.56 -0.17 -23.63
N THR A 61 5.77 -0.31 -24.69
CA THR A 61 4.57 -1.16 -24.62
C THR A 61 4.98 -2.63 -24.63
N VAL A 62 4.15 -3.49 -24.04
CA VAL A 62 4.53 -4.89 -23.78
C VAL A 62 3.64 -5.87 -24.54
N VAL A 63 4.18 -7.04 -24.84
CA VAL A 63 3.46 -8.18 -25.38
C VAL A 63 3.70 -9.36 -24.44
N ARG A 64 2.63 -9.99 -23.98
CA ARG A 64 2.66 -11.30 -23.31
C ARG A 64 1.60 -12.18 -23.95
N ASP A 65 2.03 -13.22 -24.64
CA ASP A 65 1.13 -14.03 -25.47
C ASP A 65 1.45 -15.52 -25.43
N ASP A 66 0.41 -16.34 -25.21
CA ASP A 66 0.44 -17.80 -25.39
C ASP A 66 -0.40 -18.28 -26.59
N ASN A 67 -1.23 -17.43 -27.21
CA ASN A 67 -2.12 -17.82 -28.30
C ASN A 67 -1.33 -18.24 -29.56
N GLY A 68 -0.16 -17.65 -29.78
CA GLY A 68 0.71 -17.99 -30.90
C GLY A 68 1.39 -19.36 -30.80
N VAL A 69 1.32 -20.03 -29.64
CA VAL A 69 2.06 -21.28 -29.38
C VAL A 69 1.33 -22.49 -29.97
N LYS A 70 2.03 -23.24 -30.82
CA LYS A 70 1.63 -24.55 -31.32
C LYS A 70 2.70 -25.59 -30.96
N ILE A 71 2.42 -26.41 -29.94
CA ILE A 71 3.32 -27.49 -29.55
C ILE A 71 3.42 -28.54 -30.66
N ILE A 72 4.65 -28.88 -31.06
CA ILE A 72 4.95 -29.89 -32.09
C ILE A 72 5.39 -31.20 -31.43
N ASP A 73 6.34 -31.13 -30.48
CA ASP A 73 6.81 -32.26 -29.68
C ASP A 73 7.15 -31.75 -28.27
N ALA A 74 6.21 -31.91 -27.33
CA ALA A 74 6.34 -31.43 -25.96
C ALA A 74 7.54 -32.07 -25.24
N ALA A 75 7.78 -33.37 -25.46
CA ALA A 75 8.86 -34.10 -24.79
C ALA A 75 10.24 -33.59 -25.22
N LYS A 76 10.34 -33.00 -26.42
CA LYS A 76 11.58 -32.42 -26.96
C LYS A 76 11.64 -30.89 -26.90
N GLY A 77 10.69 -30.24 -26.22
CA GLY A 77 10.66 -28.78 -26.13
C GLY A 77 10.47 -28.07 -27.47
N HIS A 78 9.85 -28.74 -28.44
CA HIS A 78 9.69 -28.24 -29.81
C HIS A 78 8.28 -27.69 -30.03
N PHE A 79 8.19 -26.42 -30.42
CA PHE A 79 6.94 -25.77 -30.76
C PHE A 79 7.15 -24.71 -31.85
N GLU A 80 6.06 -24.37 -32.53
CA GLU A 80 6.02 -23.20 -33.41
C GLU A 80 5.38 -22.04 -32.65
N TYR A 81 5.91 -20.84 -32.85
CA TYR A 81 5.32 -19.63 -32.30
C TYR A 81 4.98 -18.64 -33.41
N THR A 82 3.71 -18.25 -33.50
CA THR A 82 3.23 -17.25 -34.44
C THR A 82 3.10 -15.92 -33.73
N PHE A 83 3.87 -14.92 -34.14
CA PHE A 83 3.85 -13.62 -33.48
C PHE A 83 2.52 -12.89 -33.76
N PRO A 84 1.85 -12.34 -32.73
CA PRO A 84 0.67 -11.49 -32.92
C PRO A 84 1.08 -10.18 -33.62
N THR A 85 0.15 -9.57 -34.36
CA THR A 85 0.40 -8.36 -35.16
C THR A 85 0.94 -7.22 -34.31
N GLU A 86 0.48 -7.15 -33.06
CA GLU A 86 0.82 -6.19 -32.00
C GLU A 86 2.31 -6.22 -31.64
N THR A 87 2.99 -7.36 -31.86
CA THR A 87 4.45 -7.52 -31.69
C THR A 87 5.22 -6.52 -32.54
N PHE A 88 4.75 -6.29 -33.77
CA PHE A 88 5.41 -5.42 -34.74
C PHE A 88 4.75 -4.04 -34.81
N GLY A 89 4.05 -3.61 -33.74
CA GLY A 89 3.37 -2.32 -33.69
C GLY A 89 4.29 -1.11 -33.51
N ALA A 90 5.55 -1.31 -33.08
CA ALA A 90 6.51 -0.23 -32.82
C ALA A 90 7.82 -0.43 -33.56
N ILE A 91 8.19 0.55 -34.38
CA ILE A 91 9.38 0.52 -35.24
C ILE A 91 10.67 0.50 -34.39
N GLY A 92 11.60 -0.38 -34.76
CA GLY A 92 12.90 -0.50 -34.11
C GLY A 92 13.15 -1.88 -33.49
N LYS A 93 14.28 -1.99 -32.78
CA LYS A 93 14.69 -3.22 -32.08
C LYS A 93 13.97 -3.31 -30.74
N ALA A 94 13.29 -4.43 -30.47
CA ALA A 94 12.69 -4.71 -29.18
C ALA A 94 13.75 -4.64 -28.07
N LYS A 95 13.38 -4.08 -26.92
CA LYS A 95 14.28 -3.93 -25.76
C LYS A 95 14.57 -5.29 -25.12
N GLN A 96 13.56 -6.15 -25.08
CA GLN A 96 13.62 -7.52 -24.57
C GLN A 96 12.63 -8.39 -25.34
N ALA A 97 12.99 -9.65 -25.59
CA ALA A 97 12.14 -10.63 -26.26
C ALA A 97 12.62 -12.04 -25.89
N PHE A 98 11.82 -12.78 -25.14
CA PHE A 98 12.17 -14.12 -24.64
C PHE A 98 10.92 -15.00 -24.52
N MET A 99 11.13 -16.29 -24.27
CA MET A 99 10.05 -17.23 -23.96
C MET A 99 10.03 -17.50 -22.45
N SER A 100 8.84 -17.50 -21.85
CA SER A 100 8.62 -17.95 -20.48
C SER A 100 7.81 -19.24 -20.46
N ILE A 101 8.12 -20.11 -19.51
CA ILE A 101 7.51 -21.43 -19.35
C ILE A 101 6.97 -21.51 -17.94
N GLU A 102 5.66 -21.74 -17.81
CA GLU A 102 4.97 -21.77 -16.53
C GLU A 102 4.27 -23.11 -16.33
N LYS A 103 4.40 -23.67 -15.13
CA LYS A 103 3.78 -24.94 -14.76
C LYS A 103 3.17 -24.85 -13.37
N ASP A 104 1.93 -25.35 -13.24
CA ASP A 104 1.17 -25.47 -12.00
C ASP A 104 1.09 -24.18 -11.15
N LYS A 105 1.24 -22.99 -11.78
CA LYS A 105 1.30 -21.65 -11.15
C LYS A 105 2.44 -21.43 -10.13
N THR A 106 3.29 -22.43 -9.90
CA THR A 106 4.38 -22.38 -8.90
C THR A 106 5.76 -22.33 -9.54
N VAL A 107 5.90 -22.81 -10.77
CA VAL A 107 7.18 -22.89 -11.49
C VAL A 107 7.15 -21.93 -12.67
N ARG A 108 8.16 -21.05 -12.76
CA ARG A 108 8.41 -20.18 -13.90
C ARG A 108 9.88 -20.27 -14.31
N ALA A 109 10.12 -20.66 -15.57
CA ALA A 109 11.42 -20.62 -16.22
C ALA A 109 11.40 -19.63 -17.40
N THR A 110 12.55 -19.08 -17.78
CA THR A 110 12.67 -18.14 -18.91
C THR A 110 13.92 -18.44 -19.72
N THR A 111 13.88 -18.15 -21.01
CA THR A 111 15.04 -18.24 -21.90
C THR A 111 15.92 -17.00 -21.81
N GLN A 112 17.04 -17.01 -22.54
CA GLN A 112 17.75 -15.79 -22.91
C GLN A 112 16.93 -14.94 -23.90
N ASP A 113 17.28 -13.66 -24.01
CA ASP A 113 16.72 -12.76 -25.02
C ASP A 113 17.17 -13.15 -26.43
N PHE A 114 16.28 -13.03 -27.42
CA PHE A 114 16.59 -13.06 -28.84
C PHE A 114 16.31 -11.70 -29.51
N VAL A 115 16.91 -11.47 -30.68
CA VAL A 115 16.78 -10.17 -31.36
C VAL A 115 15.49 -10.14 -32.18
N LEU A 116 14.61 -9.19 -31.86
CA LEU A 116 13.40 -8.88 -32.63
C LEU A 116 13.46 -7.44 -33.18
N VAL A 117 13.23 -7.27 -34.48
CA VAL A 117 13.30 -5.98 -35.18
C VAL A 117 12.03 -5.74 -35.98
N THR A 118 11.45 -4.55 -35.81
CA THR A 118 10.28 -4.07 -36.54
C THR A 118 10.67 -3.02 -37.57
N LEU A 119 10.33 -3.25 -38.84
CA LEU A 119 10.53 -2.33 -39.96
C LEU A 119 9.30 -1.43 -40.18
N PRO A 120 9.48 -0.19 -40.68
CA PRO A 120 8.35 0.70 -41.01
C PRO A 120 7.52 0.17 -42.19
N ASP A 121 6.21 0.43 -42.19
CA ASP A 121 5.33 0.20 -43.35
C ASP A 121 5.40 1.37 -44.36
N ALA A 122 5.00 1.13 -45.61
CA ALA A 122 5.10 2.11 -46.70
C ALA A 122 4.04 3.23 -46.68
N MET A 123 2.97 3.09 -45.89
CA MET A 123 1.74 3.85 -45.98
C MET A 123 1.39 4.66 -44.72
N THR A 124 1.64 4.16 -43.51
CA THR A 124 1.09 4.79 -42.29
C THR A 124 2.11 5.23 -41.25
N ASN A 125 3.27 4.57 -41.13
CA ASN A 125 4.34 4.88 -40.14
C ASN A 125 3.85 5.04 -38.67
N ARG A 126 2.58 4.71 -38.40
CA ARG A 126 1.82 4.88 -37.15
C ARG A 126 0.66 3.89 -37.14
N VAL A 127 0.91 2.72 -36.56
CA VAL A 127 -0.15 1.91 -35.95
C VAL A 127 -0.11 2.24 -34.45
N PRO A 128 -1.25 2.48 -33.78
CA PRO A 128 -1.27 2.60 -32.32
C PRO A 128 -0.62 1.38 -31.70
N SER A 129 0.50 1.59 -31.02
CA SER A 129 1.18 0.52 -30.32
C SER A 129 0.63 0.48 -28.90
N GLU A 130 -0.17 -0.54 -28.62
CA GLU A 130 -0.77 -0.78 -27.32
C GLU A 130 -0.14 -2.01 -26.66
N SER A 131 -0.35 -2.16 -25.35
CA SER A 131 0.07 -3.38 -24.65
C SER A 131 -0.89 -4.51 -24.98
N TYR A 132 -0.37 -5.69 -25.33
CA TYR A 132 -1.16 -6.87 -25.68
C TYR A 132 -0.89 -8.00 -24.68
N ILE A 133 -1.95 -8.48 -24.02
CA ILE A 133 -1.87 -9.58 -23.05
C ILE A 133 -2.98 -10.58 -23.39
N SER A 134 -2.61 -11.76 -23.89
CA SER A 134 -3.57 -12.77 -24.40
C SER A 134 -4.62 -13.19 -23.36
N ASP A 135 -4.19 -13.42 -22.12
CA ASP A 135 -5.09 -13.81 -21.02
C ASP A 135 -6.12 -12.72 -20.68
N LEU A 136 -5.75 -11.44 -20.79
CA LEU A 136 -6.64 -10.32 -20.55
C LEU A 136 -7.71 -10.21 -21.66
N GLU A 137 -7.30 -10.36 -22.92
CA GLU A 137 -8.22 -10.37 -24.06
C GLU A 137 -9.23 -11.52 -23.97
N LYS A 138 -8.77 -12.71 -23.55
CA LYS A 138 -9.66 -13.85 -23.33
C LYS A 138 -10.67 -13.56 -22.22
N LEU A 139 -10.23 -12.97 -21.12
CA LEU A 139 -11.11 -12.59 -20.03
C LEU A 139 -12.14 -11.53 -20.45
N ILE A 140 -11.74 -10.53 -21.24
CA ILE A 140 -12.64 -9.51 -21.80
C ILE A 140 -13.68 -10.18 -22.71
N LYS A 141 -13.27 -11.13 -23.54
CA LYS A 141 -14.18 -11.87 -24.42
C LYS A 141 -15.17 -12.72 -23.63
N GLU A 142 -14.71 -13.48 -22.64
CA GLU A 142 -15.57 -14.28 -21.75
C GLU A 142 -16.57 -13.39 -21.00
N LEU A 143 -16.13 -12.22 -20.52
CA LEU A 143 -16.99 -11.24 -19.86
C LEU A 143 -18.07 -10.70 -20.81
N ASN A 144 -17.70 -10.38 -22.06
CA ASN A 144 -18.63 -9.90 -23.07
C ASN A 144 -19.61 -10.99 -23.51
N GLU A 145 -19.18 -12.25 -23.62
CA GLU A 145 -20.05 -13.39 -23.94
C GLU A 145 -21.06 -13.65 -22.82
N MET A 146 -20.63 -13.62 -21.55
CA MET A 146 -21.53 -13.71 -20.39
C MET A 146 -22.55 -12.56 -20.35
N ALA A 147 -22.09 -11.33 -20.61
CA ALA A 147 -22.98 -10.16 -20.67
C ALA A 147 -24.01 -10.27 -21.81
N LEU A 148 -23.60 -10.80 -22.98
CA LEU A 148 -24.47 -10.98 -24.12
C LEU A 148 -25.50 -12.11 -23.88
N GLU A 149 -25.10 -13.19 -23.20
CA GLU A 149 -26.00 -14.29 -22.82
C GLU A 149 -27.04 -13.80 -21.79
N GLU A 150 -26.64 -12.97 -20.83
CA GLU A 150 -27.55 -12.38 -19.85
C GLU A 150 -28.55 -11.41 -20.51
N ILE A 151 -28.10 -10.53 -21.40
CA ILE A 151 -28.95 -9.62 -22.19
C ILE A 151 -29.92 -10.42 -23.08
N ASN A 152 -29.46 -11.49 -23.75
CA ASN A 152 -30.32 -12.34 -24.56
C ASN A 152 -31.33 -13.11 -23.71
N SER A 153 -30.97 -13.53 -22.49
CA SER A 153 -31.92 -14.17 -21.56
C SER A 153 -33.00 -13.19 -21.10
N GLN A 154 -32.63 -11.93 -20.84
CA GLN A 154 -33.58 -10.88 -20.48
C GLN A 154 -34.48 -10.53 -21.67
N ALA A 155 -33.91 -10.37 -22.87
CA ALA A 155 -34.69 -10.13 -24.09
C ALA A 155 -35.62 -11.31 -24.43
N ALA A 156 -35.19 -12.56 -24.19
CA ALA A 156 -36.04 -13.74 -24.37
C ALA A 156 -37.14 -13.84 -23.31
N ALA A 157 -36.87 -13.43 -22.07
CA ALA A 157 -37.86 -13.34 -21.01
C ALA A 157 -38.90 -12.24 -21.28
N GLU A 158 -38.45 -11.06 -21.73
CA GLU A 158 -39.32 -9.95 -22.15
C GLU A 158 -40.13 -10.30 -23.39
N ALA A 159 -39.53 -10.95 -24.40
CA ALA A 159 -40.24 -11.42 -25.59
C ALA A 159 -41.25 -12.52 -25.25
N SER A 160 -40.93 -13.41 -24.30
CA SER A 160 -41.85 -14.43 -23.82
C SER A 160 -43.01 -13.80 -23.05
N ALA A 161 -42.75 -12.83 -22.17
CA ALA A 161 -43.77 -12.08 -21.46
C ALA A 161 -44.65 -11.26 -22.41
N ALA A 162 -44.06 -10.63 -23.44
CA ALA A 162 -44.78 -9.88 -24.46
C ALA A 162 -45.62 -10.81 -25.36
N LYS A 163 -45.12 -12.00 -25.70
CA LYS A 163 -45.87 -13.03 -26.42
C LYS A 163 -47.04 -13.53 -25.58
N GLU A 164 -46.81 -13.81 -24.30
CA GLU A 164 -47.86 -14.25 -23.38
C GLU A 164 -48.92 -13.15 -23.18
N PHE A 165 -48.50 -11.88 -23.11
CA PHE A 165 -49.39 -10.73 -23.07
C PHE A 165 -50.16 -10.56 -24.38
N ALA A 166 -49.52 -10.75 -25.53
CA ALA A 166 -50.17 -10.69 -26.84
C ALA A 166 -51.15 -11.86 -27.05
N GLU A 167 -50.83 -13.06 -26.58
CA GLU A 167 -51.73 -14.22 -26.59
C GLU A 167 -52.91 -14.01 -25.65
N LYS A 168 -52.69 -13.42 -24.45
CA LYS A 168 -53.76 -13.00 -23.53
C LYS A 168 -54.63 -11.89 -24.14
N ALA A 169 -54.03 -10.91 -24.81
CA ALA A 169 -54.75 -9.83 -25.49
C ALA A 169 -55.55 -10.33 -26.70
N ASN A 170 -55.02 -11.28 -27.47
CA ASN A 170 -55.73 -11.93 -28.57
C ASN A 170 -56.84 -12.85 -28.05
N GLY A 171 -56.60 -13.58 -26.96
CA GLY A 171 -57.61 -14.34 -26.24
C GLY A 171 -58.75 -13.45 -25.73
N LEU A 172 -58.41 -12.31 -25.14
CA LEU A 172 -59.36 -11.30 -24.70
C LEU A 172 -60.11 -10.68 -25.88
N SER A 173 -59.44 -10.33 -26.98
CA SER A 173 -60.06 -9.77 -28.18
C SER A 173 -61.02 -10.76 -28.85
N ASN A 174 -60.63 -12.03 -28.98
CA ASN A 174 -61.51 -13.09 -29.48
C ASN A 174 -62.69 -13.35 -28.53
N SER A 175 -62.46 -13.25 -27.21
CA SER A 175 -63.52 -13.35 -26.20
C SER A 175 -64.49 -12.16 -26.28
N THR A 176 -63.98 -10.94 -26.47
CA THR A 176 -64.80 -9.74 -26.63
C THR A 176 -65.58 -9.76 -27.95
N GLN A 177 -64.99 -10.28 -29.03
CA GLN A 177 -65.70 -10.48 -30.30
C GLN A 177 -66.80 -11.54 -30.17
N LYS A 178 -66.53 -12.68 -29.50
CA LYS A 178 -67.58 -13.68 -29.20
C LYS A 178 -68.70 -13.10 -28.33
N GLN A 179 -68.36 -12.33 -27.30
CA GLN A 179 -69.34 -11.63 -26.48
C GLN A 179 -70.12 -10.59 -27.28
N LEU A 180 -69.50 -9.88 -28.22
CA LEU A 180 -70.16 -8.92 -29.11
C LEU A 180 -71.11 -9.62 -30.10
N ASP A 181 -70.71 -10.78 -30.63
CA ASP A 181 -71.52 -11.63 -31.51
C ASP A 181 -72.73 -12.23 -30.76
N GLU A 182 -72.59 -12.45 -29.45
CA GLU A 182 -73.65 -12.95 -28.55
C GLU A 182 -74.52 -11.82 -27.95
N ILE A 183 -74.06 -10.56 -27.98
CA ILE A 183 -74.79 -9.38 -27.49
C ILE A 183 -75.96 -8.98 -28.40
N VAL A 184 -75.94 -9.39 -29.69
CA VAL A 184 -77.11 -9.26 -30.57
C VAL A 184 -78.02 -10.47 -30.39
N ILE A 185 -78.76 -10.49 -29.27
CA ILE A 185 -80.14 -10.99 -29.06
C ILE A 185 -80.34 -11.23 -27.55
N LYS A 186 -80.81 -10.18 -26.87
CA LYS A 186 -81.65 -10.14 -25.65
C LYS A 186 -81.45 -11.23 -24.56
N GLY A 187 -80.71 -10.85 -23.51
CA GLY A 187 -81.17 -10.81 -22.11
C GLY A 187 -81.64 -12.11 -21.40
N ASP A 188 -80.81 -12.52 -20.42
CA ASP A 188 -81.09 -13.32 -19.20
C ASP A 188 -80.59 -14.79 -19.15
N SER A 189 -79.72 -15.05 -18.15
CA SER A 189 -79.32 -16.31 -17.50
C SER A 189 -78.71 -17.47 -18.31
N SER A 190 -77.37 -17.51 -18.47
CA SER A 190 -76.65 -18.71 -18.96
C SER A 190 -76.15 -19.64 -17.84
N VAL A 191 -75.99 -20.93 -18.17
CA VAL A 191 -75.44 -21.97 -17.29
C VAL A 191 -74.00 -21.66 -16.84
N GLU A 192 -73.23 -20.94 -17.66
CA GLU A 192 -71.88 -20.48 -17.32
C GLU A 192 -71.89 -19.51 -16.13
N ALA A 193 -72.91 -18.66 -15.98
CA ALA A 193 -73.02 -17.76 -14.83
C ALA A 193 -73.35 -18.50 -13.52
N ALA A 194 -73.98 -19.68 -13.59
CA ALA A 194 -74.17 -20.56 -12.45
C ALA A 194 -72.88 -21.35 -12.11
N GLN A 195 -72.16 -21.83 -13.12
CA GLN A 195 -70.88 -22.53 -12.94
C GLN A 195 -69.78 -21.59 -12.40
N ALA A 196 -69.72 -20.35 -12.87
CA ALA A 196 -68.71 -19.38 -12.43
C ALA A 196 -68.91 -18.89 -10.99
N ARG A 197 -70.04 -19.18 -10.36
CA ARG A 197 -70.29 -18.93 -8.93
C ARG A 197 -69.67 -19.98 -8.02
N ILE A 198 -69.17 -21.09 -8.57
CA ILE A 198 -68.54 -22.15 -7.81
C ILE A 198 -67.04 -21.88 -7.74
N ASP A 199 -66.47 -21.85 -6.54
CA ASP A 199 -65.02 -21.63 -6.35
C ASP A 199 -64.19 -22.91 -6.54
N GLU A 200 -62.87 -22.81 -6.38
CA GLU A 200 -61.92 -23.91 -6.60
C GLU A 200 -62.11 -25.10 -5.64
N LYS A 201 -62.89 -24.92 -4.57
CA LYS A 201 -63.24 -25.96 -3.59
C LYS A 201 -64.65 -26.50 -3.78
N GLY A 202 -65.37 -26.05 -4.81
CA GLY A 202 -66.74 -26.47 -5.09
C GLY A 202 -67.81 -25.71 -4.31
N VAL A 203 -67.48 -24.60 -3.64
CA VAL A 203 -68.46 -23.82 -2.87
C VAL A 203 -69.21 -22.86 -3.79
N VAL A 204 -70.54 -22.92 -3.77
CA VAL A 204 -71.42 -22.06 -4.58
C VAL A 204 -71.62 -20.72 -3.87
N HIS A 205 -71.24 -19.62 -4.53
CA HIS A 205 -71.44 -18.26 -4.06
C HIS A 205 -72.76 -17.68 -4.61
N PRO A 206 -73.53 -16.88 -3.85
CA PRO A 206 -74.83 -16.37 -4.29
C PRO A 206 -74.77 -15.56 -5.59
N THR A 207 -73.70 -14.77 -5.73
CA THR A 207 -73.40 -13.95 -6.90
C THR A 207 -71.93 -14.05 -7.25
N LEU A 208 -71.57 -13.73 -8.50
CA LEU A 208 -70.17 -13.66 -8.93
C LEU A 208 -69.39 -12.59 -8.15
N LYS A 209 -70.06 -11.49 -7.76
CA LYS A 209 -69.45 -10.47 -6.90
C LYS A 209 -68.99 -11.05 -5.57
N VAL A 210 -69.84 -11.85 -4.90
CA VAL A 210 -69.48 -12.44 -3.59
C VAL A 210 -68.29 -13.39 -3.72
N ARG A 211 -68.21 -14.18 -4.81
CA ARG A 211 -67.04 -15.02 -5.09
C ARG A 211 -65.78 -14.18 -5.33
N ILE A 212 -65.88 -13.13 -6.13
CA ILE A 212 -64.75 -12.24 -6.45
C ILE A 212 -64.25 -11.53 -5.19
N ASP A 213 -65.15 -11.06 -4.33
CA ASP A 213 -64.78 -10.43 -3.05
C ASP A 213 -64.06 -11.47 -2.15
N TYR A 214 -64.58 -12.70 -2.06
CA TYR A 214 -63.96 -13.80 -1.30
C TYR A 214 -62.58 -14.22 -1.83
N GLU A 215 -62.40 -14.26 -3.14
CA GLU A 215 -61.09 -14.55 -3.76
C GLU A 215 -60.12 -13.37 -3.63
N SER A 216 -60.62 -12.13 -3.66
CA SER A 216 -59.81 -10.93 -3.42
C SER A 216 -59.30 -10.87 -1.98
N GLU A 217 -60.11 -11.24 -0.99
CA GLU A 217 -59.67 -11.40 0.40
C GLU A 217 -58.57 -12.47 0.54
N LYS A 218 -58.64 -13.59 -0.20
CA LYS A 218 -57.57 -14.60 -0.21
C LYS A 218 -56.25 -14.04 -0.76
N ILE A 219 -56.32 -13.22 -1.82
CA ILE A 219 -55.14 -12.54 -2.40
C ILE A 219 -54.54 -11.54 -1.42
N GLU A 220 -55.38 -10.79 -0.69
CA GLU A 220 -54.96 -9.88 0.37
C GLU A 220 -54.24 -10.62 1.51
N VAL A 221 -54.79 -11.76 1.95
CA VAL A 221 -54.15 -12.65 2.94
C VAL A 221 -52.85 -13.27 2.43
N LEU A 222 -52.72 -13.52 1.13
CA LEU A 222 -51.49 -14.00 0.50
C LEU A 222 -50.41 -12.91 0.47
N ASN A 223 -50.77 -11.65 0.21
CA ASN A 223 -49.86 -10.52 0.30
C ASN A 223 -49.35 -10.30 1.74
N ASP A 224 -50.19 -10.55 2.76
CA ASP A 224 -49.75 -10.54 4.16
C ASP A 224 -48.83 -11.71 4.53
N LYS A 225 -48.90 -12.84 3.80
CA LYS A 225 -48.04 -14.02 4.00
C LYS A 225 -46.72 -13.94 3.24
N ILE A 226 -46.63 -13.16 2.17
CA ILE A 226 -45.36 -12.80 1.52
C ILE A 226 -44.73 -11.70 2.35
N GLY A 227 -43.91 -12.07 3.34
CA GLY A 227 -43.24 -11.12 4.23
C GLY A 227 -42.54 -10.00 3.45
N LYS A 228 -42.57 -8.77 3.96
CA LYS A 228 -41.89 -7.62 3.34
C LYS A 228 -40.41 -7.93 3.09
N LEU A 229 -39.95 -7.69 1.87
CA LEU A 229 -38.55 -7.87 1.47
C LEU A 229 -37.60 -6.86 2.13
N PHE A 230 -38.11 -5.70 2.54
CA PHE A 230 -37.40 -4.66 3.30
C PHE A 230 -38.42 -3.80 4.05
N VAL A 231 -37.94 -2.94 4.95
CA VAL A 231 -38.76 -1.90 5.58
C VAL A 231 -38.19 -0.51 5.36
N THR A 232 -39.06 0.48 5.40
CA THR A 232 -38.75 1.90 5.36
C THR A 232 -38.99 2.53 6.74
N TYR A 233 -38.55 3.76 6.95
CA TYR A 233 -38.88 4.49 8.18
C TYR A 233 -40.36 4.90 8.24
N SER A 234 -41.00 5.17 7.09
CA SER A 234 -42.43 5.52 7.02
C SER A 234 -43.35 4.39 7.44
N ASP A 235 -42.95 3.12 7.24
CA ASP A 235 -43.67 1.95 7.74
C ASP A 235 -43.88 1.97 9.27
N PHE A 236 -43.03 2.73 9.98
CA PHE A 236 -43.04 2.88 11.43
C PHE A 236 -43.43 4.30 11.87
N GLY A 237 -44.00 5.09 10.96
CA GLY A 237 -44.58 6.41 11.26
C GLY A 237 -43.62 7.58 11.20
N ALA A 238 -42.42 7.43 10.63
CA ALA A 238 -41.51 8.56 10.42
C ALA A 238 -42.12 9.59 9.45
N LYS A 239 -41.94 10.87 9.75
CA LYS A 239 -42.41 12.00 8.94
C LYS A 239 -41.47 12.36 7.81
N LEU A 240 -40.16 12.18 7.99
CA LEU A 240 -39.14 12.41 6.96
C LEU A 240 -39.18 13.84 6.36
N ASP A 241 -39.57 14.82 7.17
CA ASP A 241 -39.61 16.25 6.79
C ASP A 241 -38.30 16.99 7.13
N GLY A 242 -37.37 16.32 7.81
CA GLY A 242 -36.11 16.90 8.29
C GLY A 242 -36.27 17.94 9.40
N VAL A 243 -37.40 17.93 10.11
CA VAL A 243 -37.78 18.83 11.21
C VAL A 243 -38.30 18.01 12.39
N THR A 244 -39.25 17.11 12.16
CA THR A 244 -39.82 16.21 13.15
C THR A 244 -38.77 15.21 13.62
N ASP A 245 -38.68 14.97 14.93
CA ASP A 245 -37.78 13.96 15.49
C ASP A 245 -38.30 12.55 15.18
N ASP A 246 -37.69 11.91 14.17
CA ASP A 246 -38.07 10.58 13.67
C ASP A 246 -37.40 9.44 14.47
N THR A 247 -36.63 9.74 15.52
CA THR A 247 -35.78 8.77 16.24
C THR A 247 -36.53 7.52 16.66
N LYS A 248 -37.76 7.66 17.18
CA LYS A 248 -38.57 6.52 17.62
C LYS A 248 -38.91 5.61 16.44
N ALA A 249 -39.44 6.17 15.35
CA ALA A 249 -39.83 5.41 14.18
C ALA A 249 -38.64 4.71 13.52
N ILE A 250 -37.49 5.39 13.43
CA ILE A 250 -36.24 4.82 12.92
C ILE A 250 -35.80 3.64 13.80
N LYS A 251 -35.84 3.80 15.12
CA LYS A 251 -35.47 2.73 16.06
C LYS A 251 -36.40 1.52 15.95
N ASP A 252 -37.70 1.74 15.80
CA ASP A 252 -38.68 0.67 15.63
C ASP A 252 -38.47 -0.06 14.30
N ALA A 253 -38.20 0.67 13.21
CA ALA A 253 -37.90 0.10 11.90
C ALA A 253 -36.68 -0.83 11.92
N HIS A 254 -35.56 -0.35 12.50
CA HIS A 254 -34.36 -1.16 12.65
C HIS A 254 -34.59 -2.35 13.60
N SER A 255 -35.32 -2.17 14.70
CA SER A 255 -35.63 -3.27 15.62
C SER A 255 -36.44 -4.39 14.94
N TYR A 256 -37.43 -4.01 14.14
CA TYR A 256 -38.20 -4.97 13.34
C TYR A 256 -37.32 -5.65 12.28
N ALA A 257 -36.58 -4.87 11.49
CA ALA A 257 -35.68 -5.36 10.46
C ALA A 257 -34.67 -6.38 11.01
N ASN A 258 -34.02 -6.04 12.12
CA ASN A 258 -33.08 -6.90 12.84
C ASN A 258 -33.75 -8.21 13.29
N SER A 259 -34.99 -8.16 13.81
CA SER A 259 -35.73 -9.36 14.25
C SER A 259 -36.16 -10.29 13.12
N LYS A 260 -36.30 -9.74 11.90
CA LYS A 260 -36.76 -10.48 10.71
C LYS A 260 -35.62 -10.85 9.77
N GLY A 261 -34.42 -10.31 9.98
CA GLY A 261 -33.29 -10.50 9.08
C GLY A 261 -33.49 -9.87 7.70
N ILE A 262 -34.27 -8.78 7.62
CA ILE A 262 -34.55 -8.07 6.36
C ILE A 262 -33.88 -6.70 6.34
N PRO A 263 -33.57 -6.14 5.15
CA PRO A 263 -32.94 -4.84 5.03
C PRO A 263 -33.84 -3.66 5.45
N VAL A 264 -33.18 -2.55 5.80
CA VAL A 264 -33.80 -1.22 5.88
C VAL A 264 -33.43 -0.43 4.63
N VAL A 265 -34.41 0.09 3.90
CA VAL A 265 -34.17 0.91 2.69
C VAL A 265 -34.90 2.23 2.83
N GLN A 266 -34.16 3.33 3.02
CA GLN A 266 -34.70 4.69 3.07
C GLN A 266 -33.84 5.63 2.23
N ARG A 267 -34.18 5.74 0.94
CA ARG A 267 -33.44 6.57 -0.02
C ARG A 267 -34.04 7.97 -0.14
N GLU A 268 -33.21 8.92 -0.57
CA GLU A 268 -33.62 10.28 -0.97
C GLU A 268 -34.54 11.01 0.02
N SER A 269 -34.34 10.78 1.32
CA SER A 269 -35.20 11.27 2.39
C SER A 269 -34.45 12.16 3.37
N LYS A 270 -35.18 12.98 4.13
CA LYS A 270 -34.58 13.87 5.13
C LYS A 270 -35.19 13.60 6.50
N PHE A 271 -34.39 13.24 7.49
CA PHE A 271 -34.94 12.86 8.80
C PHE A 271 -34.06 13.33 9.95
N VAL A 272 -34.65 13.51 11.12
CA VAL A 272 -33.94 13.87 12.34
C VAL A 272 -33.69 12.61 13.17
N LEU A 273 -32.45 12.44 13.64
CA LEU A 273 -32.04 11.33 14.51
C LEU A 273 -31.23 11.87 15.70
N ASN A 274 -31.80 11.71 16.90
CA ASN A 274 -31.23 12.13 18.17
C ASN A 274 -31.15 10.97 19.18
N GLY A 275 -30.80 9.78 18.67
CA GLY A 275 -30.59 8.59 19.48
C GLY A 275 -29.81 7.53 18.73
N GLN A 276 -29.30 6.55 19.49
CA GLN A 276 -28.56 5.44 18.91
C GLN A 276 -29.48 4.39 18.28
N ILE A 277 -29.12 3.96 17.08
CA ILE A 277 -29.74 2.88 16.32
C ILE A 277 -28.78 1.68 16.26
N ASN A 278 -29.26 0.50 16.67
CA ASN A 278 -28.52 -0.74 16.46
C ASN A 278 -28.86 -1.31 15.08
N VAL A 279 -27.84 -1.54 14.26
CA VAL A 279 -27.98 -2.06 12.89
C VAL A 279 -27.40 -3.46 12.83
N MET A 280 -28.21 -4.45 12.44
CA MET A 280 -27.80 -5.86 12.27
C MET A 280 -28.11 -6.41 10.88
N THR A 281 -28.79 -5.63 10.03
CA THR A 281 -29.12 -6.00 8.65
C THR A 281 -28.63 -4.94 7.66
N ASP A 282 -28.62 -5.30 6.37
CA ASP A 282 -28.28 -4.36 5.30
C ASP A 282 -29.13 -3.10 5.40
N THR A 283 -28.49 -1.96 5.21
CA THR A 283 -29.14 -0.65 5.36
C THR A 283 -28.73 0.24 4.20
N ASP A 284 -29.71 0.70 3.43
CA ASP A 284 -29.50 1.60 2.30
C ASP A 284 -30.14 2.96 2.56
N LEU A 285 -29.30 3.95 2.85
CA LEU A 285 -29.68 5.34 3.08
C LEU A 285 -29.17 6.26 1.96
N THR A 286 -28.92 5.70 0.77
CA THR A 286 -28.40 6.43 -0.39
C THR A 286 -29.25 7.66 -0.72
N GLY A 287 -28.61 8.80 -0.93
CA GLY A 287 -29.27 10.07 -1.26
C GLY A 287 -29.99 10.74 -0.09
N SER A 288 -30.09 10.09 1.08
CA SER A 288 -30.74 10.66 2.26
C SER A 288 -29.84 11.61 3.04
N VAL A 289 -30.47 12.47 3.84
CA VAL A 289 -29.85 13.40 4.77
C VAL A 289 -30.36 13.12 6.18
N VAL A 290 -29.45 12.72 7.07
CA VAL A 290 -29.74 12.62 8.50
C VAL A 290 -29.29 13.90 9.19
N LYS A 291 -30.20 14.52 9.94
CA LYS A 291 -29.92 15.68 10.79
C LYS A 291 -29.82 15.24 12.24
N THR A 292 -28.86 15.77 12.97
CA THR A 292 -28.79 15.56 14.41
C THR A 292 -28.49 16.85 15.13
N SER A 293 -29.13 17.04 16.27
CA SER A 293 -28.82 18.04 17.28
C SER A 293 -28.46 17.39 18.61
N TRP A 294 -28.11 16.09 18.59
CA TRP A 294 -27.85 15.32 19.79
C TRP A 294 -26.54 15.74 20.45
N LEU A 295 -26.68 16.56 21.49
CA LEU A 295 -25.57 17.16 22.22
C LEU A 295 -25.14 16.27 23.40
N HIS A 296 -23.83 16.07 23.54
CA HIS A 296 -23.21 15.53 24.75
C HIS A 296 -22.28 16.61 25.33
N ASP A 297 -22.54 17.05 26.56
CA ASP A 297 -21.95 18.29 27.13
C ASP A 297 -20.56 18.12 27.74
N VAL A 298 -19.90 16.98 27.48
CA VAL A 298 -18.62 16.62 28.09
C VAL A 298 -17.50 16.67 27.04
N TYR A 299 -16.25 16.83 27.50
CA TYR A 299 -15.00 16.75 26.72
C TYR A 299 -15.06 15.67 25.63
N GLU A 300 -14.48 15.96 24.47
CA GLU A 300 -14.64 15.16 23.24
C GLU A 300 -14.31 13.67 23.39
N TYR A 301 -13.32 13.31 24.20
CA TYR A 301 -12.94 11.91 24.46
C TYR A 301 -13.92 11.14 25.35
N SER A 302 -14.78 11.84 26.08
CA SER A 302 -15.74 11.26 27.02
C SER A 302 -17.14 11.10 26.43
N ARG A 303 -17.32 11.46 25.15
CA ARG A 303 -18.61 11.36 24.48
C ARG A 303 -18.98 9.92 24.20
N THR A 304 -20.26 9.63 24.42
CA THR A 304 -20.83 8.29 24.24
C THR A 304 -21.91 8.24 23.17
N ASN A 305 -22.45 9.39 22.74
CA ASN A 305 -23.50 9.47 21.72
C ASN A 305 -23.03 8.89 20.37
N ILE A 306 -23.66 7.82 19.90
CA ILE A 306 -23.39 7.15 18.62
C ILE A 306 -24.68 7.11 17.83
N LEU A 307 -24.69 7.57 16.57
CA LEU A 307 -25.92 7.54 15.77
C LEU A 307 -26.24 6.13 15.29
N TYR A 308 -25.33 5.50 14.54
CA TYR A 308 -25.48 4.13 14.05
C TYR A 308 -24.45 3.21 14.68
N ASN A 309 -24.91 2.19 15.40
CA ASN A 309 -24.08 1.17 16.04
C ASN A 309 -24.30 -0.17 15.32
N ILE A 310 -23.40 -0.50 14.41
CA ILE A 310 -23.44 -1.75 13.64
C ILE A 310 -22.90 -2.89 14.51
N VAL A 311 -23.76 -3.85 14.80
CA VAL A 311 -23.50 -4.95 15.73
C VAL A 311 -23.85 -6.30 15.11
N GLY A 312 -23.30 -7.36 15.67
CA GLY A 312 -23.39 -8.72 15.13
C GLY A 312 -23.13 -9.73 16.23
N ALA A 313 -22.54 -10.87 15.86
CA ALA A 313 -22.19 -11.94 16.80
C ALA A 313 -21.45 -11.41 18.03
N ASP A 314 -21.73 -11.98 19.20
CA ASP A 314 -21.11 -11.56 20.45
C ASP A 314 -19.60 -11.83 20.48
N LEU A 315 -18.89 -11.05 21.29
CA LEU A 315 -17.48 -11.33 21.62
C LEU A 315 -17.44 -12.34 22.77
N ILE A 316 -17.04 -13.57 22.47
CA ILE A 316 -17.03 -14.69 23.41
C ILE A 316 -15.62 -14.88 23.95
N ASN A 317 -15.46 -14.93 25.27
CA ASN A 317 -14.20 -15.27 25.91
C ASN A 317 -14.01 -16.79 25.89
N ILE A 318 -12.94 -17.26 25.23
CA ILE A 318 -12.60 -18.70 25.09
C ILE A 318 -11.29 -19.06 25.79
N THR A 319 -10.79 -18.21 26.68
CA THR A 319 -9.49 -18.38 27.33
C THR A 319 -9.31 -19.75 27.99
N SER A 320 -10.37 -20.29 28.61
CA SER A 320 -10.33 -21.62 29.25
C SER A 320 -10.29 -22.79 28.26
N SER A 321 -10.53 -22.54 26.97
CA SER A 321 -10.56 -23.54 25.91
C SER A 321 -9.28 -23.56 25.07
N VAL A 322 -8.31 -22.70 25.37
CA VAL A 322 -7.05 -22.59 24.63
C VAL A 322 -5.86 -22.89 25.53
N ASN A 323 -4.75 -23.32 24.94
CA ASN A 323 -3.50 -23.55 25.64
C ASN A 323 -2.57 -22.36 25.45
N GLN A 324 -2.36 -21.58 26.51
CA GLN A 324 -1.52 -20.38 26.48
C GLN A 324 -0.08 -20.63 25.99
N ALA A 325 0.48 -21.82 26.22
CA ALA A 325 1.83 -22.16 25.81
C ALA A 325 2.02 -22.16 24.27
N GLU A 326 0.93 -22.25 23.51
CA GLU A 326 0.96 -22.21 22.04
C GLU A 326 1.12 -20.78 21.48
N PHE A 327 0.88 -19.75 22.30
CA PHE A 327 0.85 -18.36 21.86
C PHE A 327 2.25 -17.69 21.94
N SER A 328 3.26 -18.30 21.32
CA SER A 328 4.61 -17.73 21.21
C SER A 328 4.72 -16.72 20.07
N LYS A 329 5.65 -15.75 20.18
CA LYS A 329 5.89 -14.78 19.09
C LYS A 329 6.23 -15.52 17.79
N GLY A 330 5.59 -15.13 16.69
CA GLY A 330 5.77 -15.73 15.37
C GLY A 330 4.94 -16.98 15.10
N ALA A 331 4.22 -17.52 16.10
CA ALA A 331 3.34 -18.67 15.88
C ALA A 331 2.23 -18.32 14.88
N LEU A 332 2.07 -19.16 13.85
CA LEU A 332 0.98 -19.07 12.88
C LEU A 332 -0.08 -20.14 13.16
N GLU A 333 0.32 -21.29 13.69
CA GLU A 333 -0.56 -22.40 14.04
C GLU A 333 -0.73 -22.47 15.56
N ILE A 334 -1.99 -22.47 16.00
CA ILE A 334 -2.36 -22.58 17.42
C ILE A 334 -3.31 -23.78 17.54
N PRO A 335 -2.80 -25.00 17.81
CA PRO A 335 -3.61 -26.23 17.78
C PRO A 335 -4.89 -26.19 18.62
N SER A 336 -4.87 -25.51 19.77
CA SER A 336 -6.06 -25.35 20.61
C SER A 336 -7.17 -24.49 20.00
N LEU A 337 -6.91 -23.79 18.89
CA LEU A 337 -7.90 -23.09 18.07
C LEU A 337 -8.46 -23.94 16.90
N ALA A 338 -8.02 -25.18 16.70
CA ALA A 338 -8.43 -26.03 15.57
C ALA A 338 -9.94 -26.32 15.46
N LYS A 339 -10.73 -26.05 16.51
CA LYS A 339 -12.19 -26.22 16.50
C LYS A 339 -12.96 -24.90 16.50
N VAL A 340 -12.24 -23.78 16.46
CA VAL A 340 -12.86 -22.46 16.42
C VAL A 340 -13.40 -22.21 15.01
N GLU A 341 -14.70 -21.90 14.93
CA GLU A 341 -15.32 -21.45 13.67
C GLU A 341 -14.63 -20.17 13.16
N SER A 342 -14.72 -19.90 11.86
CA SER A 342 -14.12 -18.70 11.27
C SER A 342 -14.50 -17.45 12.08
N SER A 343 -13.50 -16.74 12.62
CA SER A 343 -13.70 -15.68 13.61
C SER A 343 -12.64 -14.59 13.54
N CYS A 344 -13.00 -13.38 13.98
CA CYS A 344 -12.03 -12.44 14.53
C CYS A 344 -11.51 -12.97 15.87
N VAL A 345 -10.20 -12.91 16.08
CA VAL A 345 -9.54 -13.33 17.32
C VAL A 345 -8.90 -12.12 17.97
N VAL A 346 -9.21 -11.87 19.24
CA VAL A 346 -8.65 -10.77 20.03
C VAL A 346 -7.90 -11.37 21.21
N ILE A 347 -6.61 -11.04 21.29
CA ILE A 347 -5.71 -11.50 22.35
C ILE A 347 -5.35 -10.29 23.22
N GLU A 348 -5.54 -10.42 24.52
CA GLU A 348 -5.32 -9.39 25.52
C GLU A 348 -4.51 -9.97 26.68
N SER A 349 -3.75 -9.12 27.37
CA SER A 349 -2.98 -9.47 28.55
C SER A 349 -2.77 -8.21 29.40
N THR A 350 -2.50 -8.37 30.69
CA THR A 350 -2.04 -7.29 31.58
C THR A 350 -0.52 -7.22 31.67
N ALA A 351 0.20 -8.10 30.97
CA ALA A 351 1.66 -8.02 30.86
C ALA A 351 2.05 -6.80 30.03
N THR A 352 3.05 -6.06 30.50
CA THR A 352 3.66 -4.95 29.77
C THR A 352 4.25 -5.46 28.45
N ASP A 353 3.95 -4.73 27.38
CA ASP A 353 4.65 -4.83 26.09
C ASP A 353 5.83 -3.86 26.11
N PHE A 354 5.54 -2.57 26.31
CA PHE A 354 6.54 -1.51 26.48
C PHE A 354 5.95 -0.29 27.21
N MET A 355 6.80 0.66 27.55
CA MET A 355 6.41 1.95 28.13
C MET A 355 6.34 3.02 27.04
N ARG A 356 5.23 3.73 26.97
CA ARG A 356 5.03 4.95 26.17
C ARG A 356 5.57 6.15 26.94
N ASN A 357 6.13 7.14 26.23
CA ASN A 357 6.52 8.43 26.79
C ASN A 357 5.84 9.58 26.03
N ASP A 358 4.83 10.19 26.63
CA ASP A 358 4.11 11.33 26.06
C ASP A 358 4.52 12.63 26.75
N GLY A 359 5.58 13.26 26.23
CA GLY A 359 6.08 14.53 26.76
C GLY A 359 6.57 14.46 28.21
N GLY A 360 7.12 13.32 28.63
CA GLY A 360 7.57 13.05 30.01
C GLY A 360 6.58 12.21 30.82
N ASN A 361 5.35 12.03 30.34
CA ASN A 361 4.37 11.16 30.98
C ASN A 361 4.58 9.71 30.54
N ILE A 362 5.11 8.89 31.45
CA ILE A 362 5.38 7.48 31.20
C ILE A 362 4.12 6.65 31.50
N ALA A 363 3.69 5.85 30.52
CA ALA A 363 2.50 5.00 30.64
C ALA A 363 2.75 3.60 30.09
N THR A 364 2.18 2.59 30.75
CA THR A 364 2.29 1.19 30.31
C THR A 364 1.44 0.93 29.08
N VAL A 365 2.03 0.31 28.06
CA VAL A 365 1.32 -0.32 26.94
C VAL A 365 1.30 -1.82 27.18
N TYR A 366 0.12 -2.42 27.19
CA TYR A 366 -0.05 -3.85 27.44
C TYR A 366 0.02 -4.68 26.16
N LYS A 367 0.39 -5.95 26.30
CA LYS A 367 0.38 -6.90 25.18
C LYS A 367 -1.06 -7.12 24.71
N SER A 368 -1.33 -6.78 23.45
CA SER A 368 -2.59 -7.07 22.79
C SER A 368 -2.39 -7.17 21.27
N GLU A 369 -3.21 -7.97 20.61
CA GLU A 369 -3.30 -8.00 19.15
C GLU A 369 -4.68 -8.48 18.69
N ALA A 370 -5.02 -8.10 17.46
CA ALA A 370 -6.18 -8.61 16.74
C ALA A 370 -5.70 -9.44 15.55
N ASN A 371 -6.42 -10.53 15.30
CA ASN A 371 -6.11 -11.51 14.28
C ASN A 371 -7.42 -12.11 13.74
N MET A 372 -7.31 -13.04 12.81
CA MET A 372 -8.42 -13.77 12.26
C MET A 372 -8.05 -15.24 12.15
N ILE A 373 -9.04 -16.10 12.29
CA ILE A 373 -8.94 -17.52 12.00
C ILE A 373 -10.02 -17.87 10.97
N MET A 374 -9.63 -18.61 9.94
CA MET A 374 -10.57 -19.29 9.05
C MET A 374 -10.72 -20.71 9.56
N LYS A 375 -11.94 -21.27 9.56
CA LYS A 375 -12.17 -22.65 10.00
C LYS A 375 -11.19 -23.59 9.28
N ASN A 376 -10.37 -24.28 10.06
CA ASN A 376 -9.41 -25.26 9.60
C ASN A 376 -9.15 -26.26 10.73
N ASP A 377 -8.51 -27.38 10.41
CA ASP A 377 -8.19 -28.47 11.33
C ASP A 377 -6.88 -28.28 12.11
N THR A 378 -6.16 -27.17 11.87
CA THR A 378 -4.82 -26.89 12.41
C THR A 378 -4.79 -25.72 13.40
N GLY A 379 -5.84 -24.92 13.48
CA GLY A 379 -5.87 -23.68 14.24
C GLY A 379 -5.00 -22.56 13.64
N THR A 380 -4.83 -22.56 12.32
CA THR A 380 -3.97 -21.59 11.61
C THR A 380 -4.61 -20.20 11.60
N LEU A 381 -3.92 -19.23 12.18
CA LEU A 381 -4.25 -17.81 12.12
C LEU A 381 -3.96 -17.25 10.72
N VAL A 382 -4.67 -16.21 10.31
CA VAL A 382 -4.41 -15.49 9.05
C VAL A 382 -3.05 -14.80 9.10
N TYR A 383 -2.63 -14.38 10.30
CA TYR A 383 -1.37 -13.70 10.49
C TYR A 383 -0.57 -14.29 11.67
N PRO A 384 0.78 -14.35 11.61
CA PRO A 384 1.58 -14.86 12.73
C PRO A 384 1.52 -13.92 13.93
N LEU A 385 1.54 -14.46 15.15
CA LEU A 385 1.50 -13.67 16.39
C LEU A 385 2.66 -12.67 16.46
N THR A 386 2.36 -11.44 16.82
CA THR A 386 3.35 -10.35 16.90
C THR A 386 4.10 -10.32 18.23
N LYS A 387 3.53 -10.96 19.25
CA LYS A 387 3.99 -10.92 20.64
C LYS A 387 4.05 -12.32 21.22
N ASP A 388 4.85 -12.45 22.28
CA ASP A 388 4.92 -13.68 23.06
C ASP A 388 3.96 -13.60 24.25
N TYR A 389 3.03 -14.55 24.35
CA TYR A 389 2.06 -14.68 25.43
C TYR A 389 2.26 -15.91 26.30
N THR A 390 3.25 -16.75 26.04
CA THR A 390 3.43 -18.07 26.67
C THR A 390 3.44 -18.02 28.20
N SER A 391 3.93 -16.91 28.77
CA SER A 391 3.96 -16.65 30.22
C SER A 391 3.32 -15.29 30.61
N ALA A 392 2.47 -14.73 29.74
CA ALA A 392 1.91 -13.40 29.96
C ALA A 392 0.80 -13.40 31.03
N THR A 393 0.88 -12.48 31.99
CA THR A 393 -0.12 -12.31 33.05
C THR A 393 -1.44 -11.78 32.49
N GLY A 394 -2.57 -12.19 33.06
CA GLY A 394 -3.90 -11.73 32.62
C GLY A 394 -4.24 -12.11 31.17
N PHE A 395 -3.61 -13.17 30.65
CA PHE A 395 -3.85 -13.68 29.29
C PHE A 395 -5.32 -13.96 29.07
N LYS A 396 -5.85 -13.45 27.95
CA LYS A 396 -7.23 -13.58 27.55
C LYS A 396 -7.33 -13.71 26.04
N VAL A 397 -8.09 -14.71 25.59
CA VAL A 397 -8.45 -14.90 24.18
C VAL A 397 -9.95 -14.79 24.05
N SER A 398 -10.40 -13.92 23.16
CA SER A 398 -11.80 -13.77 22.80
C SER A 398 -11.99 -13.90 21.31
N ILE A 399 -13.11 -14.48 20.89
CA ILE A 399 -13.47 -14.65 19.48
C ILE A 399 -14.80 -13.98 19.18
N ARG A 400 -14.95 -13.52 17.95
CA ARG A 400 -16.22 -13.08 17.40
C ARG A 400 -16.40 -13.76 16.05
N ALA A 401 -17.44 -14.56 15.91
CA ALA A 401 -17.70 -15.31 14.69
C ALA A 401 -17.77 -14.38 13.46
N LEU A 402 -17.28 -14.86 12.32
CA LEU A 402 -17.54 -14.23 11.04
C LEU A 402 -18.99 -14.50 10.64
N GLU A 403 -19.63 -13.47 10.10
CA GLU A 403 -21.00 -13.52 9.61
C GLU A 403 -21.04 -13.18 8.11
N ASN A 404 -22.19 -13.31 7.47
CA ASN A 404 -22.36 -12.76 6.13
C ASN A 404 -22.05 -11.26 6.11
N ASN A 405 -21.53 -10.79 4.97
CA ASN A 405 -21.21 -9.39 4.79
C ASN A 405 -22.46 -8.52 4.94
N LEU A 406 -22.38 -7.51 5.81
CA LEU A 406 -23.42 -6.48 5.95
C LEU A 406 -22.99 -5.24 5.17
N THR A 407 -23.90 -4.68 4.37
CA THR A 407 -23.68 -3.42 3.65
C THR A 407 -24.48 -2.29 4.29
N PHE A 408 -23.77 -1.24 4.70
CA PHE A 408 -24.34 0.01 5.20
C PHE A 408 -24.01 1.15 4.23
N LYS A 409 -25.00 1.61 3.46
CA LYS A 409 -24.86 2.78 2.59
C LYS A 409 -25.24 4.04 3.37
N ALA A 410 -24.24 4.81 3.78
CA ALA A 410 -24.42 5.89 4.73
C ALA A 410 -25.04 7.14 4.09
N PRO A 411 -25.92 7.86 4.81
CA PRO A 411 -26.51 9.10 4.35
C PRO A 411 -25.52 10.27 4.50
N THR A 412 -25.89 11.44 3.99
CA THR A 412 -25.25 12.70 4.40
C THR A 412 -25.63 13.02 5.85
N LEU A 413 -24.64 13.27 6.71
CA LEU A 413 -24.83 13.72 8.08
C LEU A 413 -24.79 15.23 8.17
N GLU A 414 -25.88 15.86 8.60
CA GLU A 414 -25.95 17.28 8.97
C GLU A 414 -25.86 17.43 10.50
N LEU A 415 -24.75 18.00 10.97
CA LEU A 415 -24.53 18.33 12.39
C LEU A 415 -25.13 19.72 12.67
N ILE A 416 -26.13 19.79 13.55
CA ILE A 416 -26.84 21.03 13.93
C ILE A 416 -26.63 21.28 15.43
N ASN A 417 -25.56 22.01 15.79
CA ASN A 417 -25.15 22.21 17.19
C ASN A 417 -25.03 20.89 17.98
N ALA A 418 -24.59 19.82 17.32
CA ALA A 418 -24.48 18.49 17.90
C ALA A 418 -23.09 18.23 18.50
N GLY A 419 -23.01 17.22 19.38
CA GLY A 419 -21.77 16.76 19.99
C GLY A 419 -21.78 15.26 20.13
N ILE A 420 -21.40 14.54 19.07
CA ILE A 420 -21.45 13.08 19.03
C ILE A 420 -20.05 12.44 19.16
N SER A 421 -20.02 11.19 19.62
CA SER A 421 -18.83 10.34 19.66
C SER A 421 -18.53 9.76 18.28
N SER A 422 -19.52 9.13 17.65
CA SER A 422 -19.36 8.49 16.34
C SER A 422 -20.58 8.68 15.48
N PHE A 423 -20.40 8.97 14.19
CA PHE A 423 -21.47 8.81 13.22
C PHE A 423 -21.83 7.32 13.07
N ILE A 424 -20.81 6.50 12.83
CA ILE A 424 -20.94 5.05 12.73
C ILE A 424 -19.94 4.41 13.70
N LYS A 425 -20.42 3.56 14.59
CA LYS A 425 -19.60 2.62 15.35
C LYS A 425 -19.86 1.21 14.83
N THR A 426 -18.84 0.39 14.77
CA THR A 426 -19.00 -1.05 14.55
C THR A 426 -18.19 -1.90 15.52
N SER A 427 -18.78 -3.02 15.91
CA SER A 427 -18.09 -4.17 16.50
C SER A 427 -18.35 -5.47 15.74
N ARG A 428 -19.00 -5.39 14.57
CA ARG A 428 -19.33 -6.55 13.72
C ARG A 428 -18.19 -6.82 12.74
N ASN A 429 -18.01 -8.09 12.38
CA ASN A 429 -17.08 -8.51 11.34
C ASN A 429 -17.74 -8.47 9.95
N ASN A 430 -16.96 -8.46 8.87
CA ASN A 430 -17.46 -8.53 7.49
C ASN A 430 -18.48 -7.43 7.21
N ILE A 431 -18.00 -6.18 7.12
CA ILE A 431 -18.86 -5.03 6.87
C ILE A 431 -18.32 -4.21 5.71
N THR A 432 -19.25 -3.75 4.88
CA THR A 432 -19.03 -2.72 3.88
C THR A 432 -19.77 -1.45 4.29
N ILE A 433 -19.04 -0.36 4.51
CA ILE A 433 -19.59 0.99 4.68
C ILE A 433 -19.31 1.74 3.38
N GLU A 434 -20.37 2.17 2.71
CA GLU A 434 -20.27 2.88 1.43
C GLU A 434 -20.96 4.23 1.51
N GLY A 435 -20.31 5.26 0.98
CA GLY A 435 -20.86 6.60 0.98
C GLY A 435 -20.85 7.24 2.36
N GLY A 436 -21.44 8.43 2.43
CA GLY A 436 -21.51 9.22 3.65
C GLY A 436 -20.67 10.49 3.54
N LEU A 437 -21.35 11.62 3.72
CA LEU A 437 -20.78 12.95 3.66
C LEU A 437 -21.12 13.68 4.95
N VAL A 438 -20.14 14.27 5.63
CA VAL A 438 -20.44 15.18 6.75
C VAL A 438 -20.67 16.59 6.21
N ARG A 439 -21.72 17.24 6.69
CA ARG A 439 -21.96 18.66 6.55
C ARG A 439 -22.18 19.24 7.93
N GLU A 440 -21.46 20.29 8.25
CA GLU A 440 -21.79 21.09 9.42
C GLU A 440 -22.78 22.18 9.01
N VAL A 441 -23.89 22.27 9.73
CA VAL A 441 -24.91 23.30 9.54
C VAL A 441 -25.06 24.03 10.87
N SER A 442 -24.05 24.83 11.24
CA SER A 442 -24.14 25.62 12.48
C SER A 442 -23.43 26.97 12.46
N ASN A 443 -24.07 27.91 13.17
CA ASN A 443 -23.50 29.18 13.66
C ASN A 443 -22.97 28.98 15.09
N LEU A 444 -22.10 28.00 15.34
CA LEU A 444 -21.57 27.76 16.68
C LEU A 444 -20.79 29.00 17.17
N THR A 445 -21.29 29.61 18.24
CA THR A 445 -20.61 30.71 18.95
C THR A 445 -19.58 30.21 19.96
N ASP A 446 -19.61 28.91 20.32
CA ASP A 446 -18.77 28.31 21.37
C ASP A 446 -18.02 27.02 20.95
N TYR A 447 -16.91 26.80 21.65
CA TYR A 447 -15.80 25.85 21.40
C TYR A 447 -16.12 24.35 21.59
N LYS A 448 -17.03 23.74 20.82
CA LYS A 448 -17.28 22.29 20.90
C LYS A 448 -16.92 21.60 19.59
N ALA A 449 -15.98 20.64 19.60
CA ALA A 449 -15.83 19.68 18.50
C ALA A 449 -17.20 19.06 18.21
N PRO A 450 -17.73 19.04 16.98
CA PRO A 450 -19.09 18.51 16.80
C PRO A 450 -19.12 16.97 16.71
N MET A 451 -17.98 16.33 16.40
CA MET A 451 -17.89 14.87 16.23
C MET A 451 -16.49 14.32 16.56
N TYR A 452 -16.40 13.27 17.39
CA TYR A 452 -15.12 12.63 17.70
C TYR A 452 -14.66 11.66 16.59
N SER A 453 -15.55 10.92 15.95
CA SER A 453 -15.21 9.98 14.86
C SER A 453 -16.28 9.87 13.77
N PHE A 454 -15.87 9.72 12.51
CA PHE A 454 -16.82 9.32 11.45
C PHE A 454 -17.12 7.83 11.57
N VAL A 455 -16.09 6.98 11.43
CA VAL A 455 -16.21 5.54 11.70
C VAL A 455 -15.31 5.16 12.87
N ARG A 456 -15.87 4.42 13.83
CA ARG A 456 -15.13 3.75 14.90
C ARG A 456 -15.31 2.24 14.82
N GLY A 457 -14.25 1.48 14.66
CA GLY A 457 -14.27 0.01 14.71
C GLY A 457 -13.59 -0.53 15.96
N GLU A 458 -14.19 -1.51 16.63
CA GLU A 458 -13.62 -2.12 17.84
C GLU A 458 -13.74 -3.64 17.81
N LYS A 459 -12.63 -4.34 18.06
CA LYS A 459 -12.62 -5.81 18.24
C LYS A 459 -13.33 -6.55 17.10
N CYS A 460 -13.00 -6.17 15.87
CA CYS A 460 -13.66 -6.62 14.63
C CYS A 460 -12.65 -6.80 13.49
N CYS A 461 -13.06 -7.49 12.43
CA CYS A 461 -12.22 -7.70 11.25
C CYS A 461 -13.00 -7.61 9.94
N ASN A 462 -12.28 -7.50 8.82
CA ASN A 462 -12.82 -7.41 7.46
C ASN A 462 -13.80 -6.25 7.31
N ILE A 463 -13.26 -5.04 7.39
CA ILE A 463 -14.02 -3.80 7.29
C ILE A 463 -13.62 -3.10 6.00
N SER A 464 -14.56 -2.93 5.09
CA SER A 464 -14.40 -2.15 3.88
C SER A 464 -15.11 -0.81 4.02
N ILE A 465 -14.41 0.29 3.76
CA ILE A 465 -14.94 1.65 3.83
C ILE A 465 -14.64 2.34 2.51
N SER A 466 -15.66 2.83 1.82
CA SER A 466 -15.48 3.48 0.54
C SER A 466 -16.36 4.70 0.33
N ASN A 467 -15.88 5.67 -0.46
CA ASN A 467 -16.61 6.87 -0.86
C ASN A 467 -17.11 7.72 0.33
N VAL A 468 -16.35 7.75 1.43
CA VAL A 468 -16.64 8.56 2.61
C VAL A 468 -15.95 9.91 2.53
N ILE A 469 -16.66 10.98 2.89
CA ILE A 469 -16.15 12.36 2.78
C ILE A 469 -16.43 13.12 4.09
N ALA A 470 -15.36 13.62 4.70
CA ALA A 470 -15.40 14.59 5.78
C ALA A 470 -14.70 15.89 5.32
N PRO A 471 -15.46 16.90 4.84
CA PRO A 471 -14.90 18.23 4.57
C PRO A 471 -14.47 18.89 5.88
N VAL A 472 -14.19 20.19 5.85
CA VAL A 472 -13.91 20.93 7.09
C VAL A 472 -15.12 20.86 8.01
N VAL A 473 -14.92 20.34 9.22
CA VAL A 473 -15.91 20.18 10.28
C VAL A 473 -15.38 20.86 11.54
N GLY A 474 -16.11 21.85 12.05
CA GLY A 474 -15.73 22.84 13.06
C GLY A 474 -15.38 24.20 12.46
N ARG A 475 -15.46 25.28 13.26
CA ARG A 475 -15.20 26.67 12.82
C ARG A 475 -13.73 26.88 12.39
N GLN A 476 -13.52 27.78 11.42
CA GLN A 476 -12.26 28.14 10.76
C GLN A 476 -10.99 28.01 11.63
N ASN A 477 -10.06 27.18 11.17
CA ASN A 477 -8.62 27.14 11.52
C ASN A 477 -8.17 26.39 12.80
N LYS A 478 -9.01 25.59 13.47
CA LYS A 478 -8.53 24.77 14.62
C LYS A 478 -8.72 23.28 14.37
N THR A 479 -7.61 22.58 14.10
CA THR A 479 -7.54 21.11 14.07
C THR A 479 -7.69 20.58 15.50
N GLY A 480 -8.58 19.59 15.71
CA GLY A 480 -8.60 18.82 16.95
C GLY A 480 -9.80 19.02 17.88
N GLU A 481 -9.54 19.39 19.14
CA GLU A 481 -10.50 19.55 20.26
C GLU A 481 -11.77 20.36 19.90
N TYR A 482 -11.71 21.17 18.84
CA TYR A 482 -12.78 22.06 18.37
C TYR A 482 -13.35 21.70 16.99
N GLY A 483 -12.98 20.55 16.41
CA GLY A 483 -13.43 20.09 15.09
C GLY A 483 -13.68 18.58 15.04
N LEU A 484 -13.41 17.95 13.89
CA LEU A 484 -13.37 16.49 13.81
C LEU A 484 -12.17 15.94 14.60
N GLY A 485 -12.40 15.01 15.52
CA GLY A 485 -11.31 14.29 16.19
C GLY A 485 -10.58 13.38 15.18
N TYR A 486 -11.12 12.19 14.97
CA TYR A 486 -10.63 11.19 14.03
C TYR A 486 -11.60 11.03 12.87
N PHE A 487 -11.13 10.77 11.66
CA PHE A 487 -12.03 10.37 10.59
C PHE A 487 -12.40 8.89 10.77
N LEU A 488 -11.41 8.01 10.68
CA LEU A 488 -11.53 6.57 10.88
C LEU A 488 -10.60 6.16 12.03
N ILE A 489 -11.18 5.58 13.08
CA ILE A 489 -10.42 5.10 14.25
C ILE A 489 -10.75 3.65 14.58
N PHE A 490 -9.72 2.83 14.80
CA PHE A 490 -9.90 1.42 15.12
C PHE A 490 -9.15 1.01 16.39
N ASP A 491 -9.71 0.06 17.15
CA ASP A 491 -9.04 -0.55 18.30
C ASP A 491 -9.18 -2.07 18.22
N ARG A 492 -8.05 -2.78 18.22
CA ARG A 492 -8.01 -4.25 18.07
C ARG A 492 -8.80 -4.69 16.84
N ALA A 493 -8.38 -4.23 15.66
CA ALA A 493 -9.03 -4.57 14.40
C ALA A 493 -8.03 -5.09 13.37
N CYS A 494 -8.49 -5.97 12.48
CA CYS A 494 -7.66 -6.47 11.38
C CYS A 494 -8.39 -6.54 10.03
N GLY A 495 -7.66 -6.42 8.92
CA GLY A 495 -8.23 -6.44 7.57
C GLY A 495 -9.13 -5.23 7.32
N MET A 496 -8.54 -4.04 7.30
CA MET A 496 -9.24 -2.79 7.01
C MET A 496 -8.91 -2.34 5.59
N TYR A 497 -9.93 -2.16 4.76
CA TYR A 497 -9.82 -1.76 3.37
C TYR A 497 -10.50 -0.40 3.18
N ILE A 498 -9.71 0.63 2.89
CA ILE A 498 -10.17 2.02 2.80
C ILE A 498 -9.88 2.52 1.39
N ASP A 499 -10.92 2.92 0.66
CA ASP A 499 -10.84 3.37 -0.73
C ASP A 499 -11.63 4.67 -0.93
N LYS A 500 -11.11 5.61 -1.73
CA LYS A 500 -11.81 6.86 -2.05
C LYS A 500 -12.32 7.62 -0.81
N ALA A 501 -11.50 7.67 0.23
CA ALA A 501 -11.79 8.40 1.46
C ALA A 501 -11.20 9.82 1.37
N GLU A 502 -11.98 10.84 1.73
CA GLU A 502 -11.52 12.24 1.72
C GLU A 502 -11.73 12.91 3.08
N GLN A 503 -10.66 13.45 3.66
CA GLN A 503 -10.70 14.27 4.88
C GLN A 503 -9.97 15.59 4.66
N GLN A 504 -10.61 16.71 5.05
CA GLN A 504 -10.01 18.05 4.92
C GLN A 504 -9.62 18.70 6.27
N SER A 505 -10.22 18.29 7.40
CA SER A 505 -9.81 18.74 8.74
C SER A 505 -9.89 17.65 9.81
N GLY A 506 -9.11 17.80 10.89
CA GLY A 506 -9.20 17.00 12.12
C GLY A 506 -7.83 16.61 12.66
N TRP A 507 -7.75 15.75 13.68
CA TRP A 507 -6.47 15.24 14.18
C TRP A 507 -5.85 14.23 13.22
N SER A 508 -6.64 13.25 12.76
CA SER A 508 -6.11 12.15 11.97
C SER A 508 -7.16 11.47 11.09
N SER A 509 -6.72 10.87 9.98
CA SER A 509 -7.60 10.23 9.01
C SER A 509 -7.81 8.76 9.28
N VAL A 510 -6.73 7.99 9.34
CA VAL A 510 -6.74 6.57 9.68
C VAL A 510 -5.82 6.39 10.85
N ASN A 511 -6.39 6.02 12.00
CA ASN A 511 -5.68 5.93 13.25
C ASN A 511 -6.25 4.82 14.13
N GLY A 512 -5.57 4.52 15.24
CA GLY A 512 -6.02 3.49 16.17
C GLY A 512 -4.91 2.87 16.99
N ASN A 513 -5.26 1.78 17.66
CA ASN A 513 -4.35 0.93 18.42
C ASN A 513 -4.59 -0.55 18.08
N TYR A 514 -3.52 -1.34 18.10
CA TYR A 514 -3.55 -2.79 17.90
C TYR A 514 -4.24 -3.16 16.58
N MET A 515 -3.84 -2.48 15.50
CA MET A 515 -4.40 -2.66 14.16
C MET A 515 -3.50 -3.53 13.29
N ARG A 516 -4.08 -4.35 12.42
CA ARG A 516 -3.33 -5.19 11.48
C ARG A 516 -3.91 -5.25 10.07
N ASP A 517 -3.07 -5.26 9.04
CA ASP A 517 -3.50 -5.26 7.63
C ASP A 517 -4.41 -4.05 7.33
N ILE A 518 -3.80 -2.87 7.37
CA ILE A 518 -4.44 -1.59 7.06
C ILE A 518 -4.12 -1.25 5.61
N ARG A 519 -5.13 -1.17 4.75
CA ARG A 519 -4.96 -0.87 3.32
C ARG A 519 -5.72 0.38 2.95
N VAL A 520 -5.00 1.43 2.56
CA VAL A 520 -5.54 2.71 2.11
C VAL A 520 -5.19 2.92 0.65
N LYS A 521 -6.18 3.19 -0.21
CA LYS A 521 -5.95 3.51 -1.62
C LYS A 521 -6.84 4.65 -2.14
N ASN A 522 -6.41 5.29 -3.25
CA ASN A 522 -7.16 6.32 -3.99
C ASN A 522 -7.78 7.43 -3.12
N SER A 523 -7.08 7.83 -2.06
CA SER A 523 -7.66 8.67 -1.01
C SER A 523 -6.97 10.04 -0.91
N LYS A 524 -7.63 10.99 -0.24
CA LYS A 524 -7.09 12.31 0.10
C LYS A 524 -7.21 12.54 1.60
N LEU A 525 -6.13 12.30 2.31
CA LEU A 525 -6.12 12.20 3.76
C LEU A 525 -5.15 13.21 4.37
N ILE A 526 -5.30 13.49 5.66
CA ILE A 526 -4.39 14.34 6.42
C ILE A 526 -3.27 13.49 7.01
N TYR A 527 -3.63 12.41 7.69
CA TYR A 527 -2.70 11.57 8.44
C TYR A 527 -3.11 10.11 8.34
N VAL A 528 -2.14 9.24 8.10
CA VAL A 528 -2.35 7.78 8.09
C VAL A 528 -1.36 7.12 9.04
N GLY A 529 -1.83 6.18 9.87
CA GLY A 529 -0.95 5.37 10.70
C GLY A 529 -1.64 4.94 11.98
N GLY A 530 -0.96 5.06 13.12
CA GLY A 530 -1.55 4.69 14.40
C GLY A 530 -0.62 4.85 15.59
N HIS A 531 -1.14 4.51 16.76
CA HIS A 531 -0.48 4.64 18.05
C HIS A 531 0.26 3.32 18.37
N ALA A 532 -0.25 2.52 19.30
CA ALA A 532 0.39 1.26 19.68
C ALA A 532 0.10 0.15 18.67
N ASN A 533 1.13 -0.67 18.38
CA ASN A 533 1.00 -1.95 17.71
C ASN A 533 0.25 -1.94 16.36
N ILE A 534 0.76 -1.17 15.40
CA ILE A 534 0.27 -1.14 14.01
C ILE A 534 1.12 -2.08 13.17
N TYR A 535 0.51 -3.13 12.62
CA TYR A 535 1.20 -4.11 11.78
C TYR A 535 0.64 -4.13 10.36
N ASP A 536 1.52 -4.24 9.37
CA ASP A 536 1.15 -4.38 7.96
C ASP A 536 0.30 -3.18 7.45
N LEU A 537 0.97 -2.06 7.17
CA LEU A 537 0.36 -0.80 6.75
C LEU A 537 0.67 -0.50 5.28
N PHE A 538 -0.36 -0.46 4.44
CA PHE A 538 -0.25 -0.22 3.00
C PHE A 538 -0.99 1.05 2.60
N VAL A 539 -0.27 2.02 2.04
CA VAL A 539 -0.82 3.29 1.55
C VAL A 539 -0.44 3.43 0.08
N ARG A 540 -1.44 3.44 -0.81
CA ARG A 540 -1.22 3.46 -2.26
C ARG A 540 -2.03 4.55 -2.95
N ASP A 541 -1.50 5.16 -4.01
CA ASP A 541 -2.25 6.08 -4.90
C ASP A 541 -3.00 7.18 -4.12
N THR A 542 -2.38 7.69 -3.06
CA THR A 542 -3.05 8.52 -2.04
C THR A 542 -2.29 9.82 -1.83
N TYR A 543 -3.05 10.91 -1.68
CA TYR A 543 -2.54 12.21 -1.26
C TYR A 543 -2.64 12.33 0.26
N VAL A 544 -1.52 12.63 0.92
CA VAL A 544 -1.44 12.82 2.38
C VAL A 544 -0.95 14.24 2.69
N SER A 545 -1.80 15.08 3.28
CA SER A 545 -1.46 16.50 3.48
C SER A 545 -0.54 16.76 4.67
N SER A 546 -0.46 15.84 5.64
CA SER A 546 0.46 15.91 6.78
C SER A 546 1.51 14.80 6.71
N LYS A 547 1.30 13.64 7.33
CA LYS A 547 2.33 12.60 7.44
C LYS A 547 1.75 11.20 7.61
N ILE A 548 2.60 10.21 7.36
CA ILE A 548 2.37 8.81 7.70
C ILE A 548 3.21 8.50 8.95
N SER A 549 2.60 8.02 10.02
CA SER A 549 3.28 7.92 11.33
C SER A 549 2.71 6.79 12.16
N ALA A 550 3.55 5.80 12.50
CA ALA A 550 3.11 4.59 13.21
C ALA A 550 4.21 3.98 14.10
N HIS A 551 3.80 3.19 15.07
CA HIS A 551 4.66 2.26 15.81
C HIS A 551 4.13 0.84 15.62
N GLY A 552 5.00 -0.16 15.49
CA GLY A 552 4.60 -1.57 15.39
C GLY A 552 5.58 -2.40 14.57
N GLY A 553 5.14 -3.02 13.48
CA GLY A 553 6.01 -3.89 12.69
C GLY A 553 5.37 -4.46 11.42
N GLY A 554 6.00 -5.49 10.86
CA GLY A 554 5.62 -6.05 9.56
C GLY A 554 6.07 -5.14 8.42
N LEU A 555 5.29 -5.09 7.33
CA LEU A 555 5.58 -4.24 6.19
C LEU A 555 4.82 -2.92 6.25
N MET A 556 5.52 -1.78 6.31
CA MET A 556 4.96 -0.48 5.97
C MET A 556 5.29 -0.19 4.51
N GLU A 557 4.29 -0.08 3.65
CA GLU A 557 4.47 0.20 2.24
C GLU A 557 3.72 1.47 1.83
N VAL A 558 4.46 2.43 1.25
CA VAL A 558 3.93 3.69 0.73
C VAL A 558 4.26 3.76 -0.75
N THR A 559 3.27 3.63 -1.62
CA THR A 559 3.48 3.52 -3.08
C THR A 559 2.64 4.54 -3.85
N ASN A 560 3.23 5.21 -4.85
CA ASN A 560 2.53 6.18 -5.71
C ASN A 560 1.81 7.30 -4.91
N CYS A 561 2.38 7.72 -3.78
CA CYS A 561 1.77 8.73 -2.91
C CYS A 561 2.38 10.11 -3.10
N THR A 562 1.58 11.15 -2.87
CA THR A 562 2.09 12.52 -2.66
C THR A 562 1.90 12.91 -1.20
N ILE A 563 2.99 13.18 -0.48
CA ILE A 563 2.96 13.58 0.93
C ILE A 563 3.49 15.00 1.10
N VAL A 564 2.71 15.89 1.71
CA VAL A 564 3.03 17.34 1.78
C VAL A 564 3.73 17.77 3.06
N GLY A 565 3.58 17.06 4.18
CA GLY A 565 4.35 17.36 5.39
C GLY A 565 4.27 18.80 5.90
N SER A 566 5.25 19.16 6.73
CA SER A 566 5.44 20.52 7.24
C SER A 566 6.94 20.81 7.37
N ARG A 567 7.32 22.05 7.73
CA ARG A 567 8.74 22.41 7.95
C ARG A 567 9.42 21.50 8.99
N THR A 568 8.68 21.05 9.99
CA THR A 568 9.22 20.31 11.14
C THR A 568 8.93 18.82 11.07
N SER A 569 7.93 18.40 10.29
CA SER A 569 7.47 17.02 10.22
C SER A 569 7.98 16.29 8.98
N PRO A 570 8.47 15.05 9.12
CA PRO A 570 8.81 14.19 7.98
C PRO A 570 7.55 13.72 7.23
N ALA A 571 7.71 13.20 6.02
CA ALA A 571 6.62 12.56 5.29
C ALA A 571 6.20 11.23 5.91
N VAL A 572 7.18 10.40 6.30
CA VAL A 572 6.99 9.13 7.01
C VAL A 572 7.80 9.13 8.31
N GLU A 573 7.27 8.57 9.39
CA GLU A 573 8.03 8.38 10.63
C GLU A 573 7.61 7.17 11.46
N THR A 574 8.56 6.67 12.26
CA THR A 574 8.24 5.85 13.42
C THR A 574 7.82 6.75 14.59
N ARG A 575 6.83 6.35 15.41
CA ARG A 575 6.29 7.23 16.47
C ARG A 575 7.24 7.37 17.66
N LEU A 576 7.74 8.58 17.90
CA LEU A 576 8.65 8.89 19.01
C LEU A 576 8.06 8.58 20.40
N ASP A 577 6.79 8.90 20.62
CA ASP A 577 6.12 8.69 21.92
C ASP A 577 5.88 7.20 22.23
N TYR A 578 5.94 6.33 21.21
CA TYR A 578 5.79 4.88 21.34
C TYR A 578 7.11 4.15 21.05
N ALA A 579 8.20 4.59 21.67
CA ALA A 579 9.51 3.99 21.56
C ALA A 579 10.10 3.92 20.11
N GLY A 580 9.50 4.58 19.12
CA GLY A 580 10.11 4.72 17.80
C GLY A 580 10.31 3.41 17.03
N GLU A 581 9.76 2.29 17.52
CA GLU A 581 9.99 0.96 16.98
C GLU A 581 9.18 0.71 15.69
N TRP A 582 9.85 0.02 14.75
CA TRP A 582 9.20 -0.71 13.68
C TRP A 582 9.92 -2.05 13.45
N ASP A 583 9.34 -3.15 13.94
CA ASP A 583 9.86 -4.51 13.78
C ASP A 583 9.52 -5.05 12.38
N GLY A 584 10.31 -4.69 11.38
CA GLY A 584 10.11 -5.13 10.00
C GLY A 584 10.73 -4.21 8.95
N THR A 585 10.02 -3.97 7.85
CA THR A 585 10.50 -3.16 6.72
C THR A 585 9.60 -1.96 6.48
N ILE A 586 10.21 -0.80 6.22
CA ILE A 586 9.55 0.40 5.72
C ILE A 586 9.99 0.60 4.26
N ARG A 587 9.05 0.49 3.33
CA ARG A 587 9.26 0.64 1.88
C ARG A 587 8.47 1.85 1.36
N ILE A 588 9.16 2.75 0.68
CA ILE A 588 8.58 3.94 0.05
C ILE A 588 8.95 3.90 -1.43
N THR A 589 7.97 3.80 -2.32
CA THR A 589 8.18 3.58 -3.76
C THR A 589 7.38 4.56 -4.60
N ASN A 590 7.98 5.06 -5.69
CA ASN A 590 7.34 5.93 -6.69
C ASN A 590 6.58 7.11 -6.05
N SER A 591 7.06 7.64 -4.93
CA SER A 591 6.33 8.61 -4.11
C SER A 591 7.02 9.96 -4.11
N LYS A 592 6.22 11.00 -3.94
CA LYS A 592 6.65 12.39 -3.95
C LYS A 592 6.43 13.02 -2.59
N THR A 593 7.47 13.61 -2.03
CA THR A 593 7.39 14.46 -0.85
C THR A 593 7.48 15.92 -1.26
N LEU A 594 6.52 16.74 -0.85
CA LEU A 594 6.51 18.19 -1.02
C LEU A 594 6.78 18.84 0.33
N LEU A 595 7.49 19.97 0.40
CA LEU A 595 7.65 20.87 1.57
C LEU A 595 8.24 20.28 2.88
N SER A 596 8.19 18.98 3.08
CA SER A 596 8.87 18.30 4.18
C SER A 596 10.37 18.24 3.88
N PRO A 597 11.22 18.48 4.89
CA PRO A 597 12.66 18.30 4.71
C PRO A 597 13.07 16.83 4.68
N ARG A 598 12.19 15.87 4.97
CA ARG A 598 12.54 14.46 5.22
C ARG A 598 11.56 13.49 4.58
N ILE A 599 12.04 12.52 3.79
CA ILE A 599 11.17 11.42 3.31
C ILE A 599 10.80 10.53 4.51
N LEU A 600 11.79 10.05 5.25
CA LEU A 600 11.61 9.21 6.44
C LEU A 600 12.37 9.78 7.64
N THR A 601 11.74 9.78 8.81
CA THR A 601 12.44 9.89 10.10
C THR A 601 12.21 8.64 10.94
N MET A 602 13.30 7.95 11.26
CA MET A 602 13.32 6.92 12.28
C MET A 602 13.60 7.61 13.63
N ASN A 603 12.53 7.85 14.39
CA ASN A 603 12.63 8.42 15.72
C ASN A 603 13.11 7.33 16.67
N LEU A 604 14.16 7.55 17.46
CA LEU A 604 14.58 6.60 18.49
C LEU A 604 14.36 7.11 19.90
N VAL A 605 14.33 6.13 20.78
CA VAL A 605 14.10 6.28 22.22
C VAL A 605 15.34 6.88 22.86
N ASN A 606 15.12 7.81 23.79
CA ASN A 606 16.10 8.33 24.73
C ASN A 606 15.69 8.06 26.19
N TYR A 607 14.80 7.08 26.39
CA TYR A 607 14.24 6.64 27.66
C TYR A 607 14.17 5.11 27.70
N ASP A 608 14.00 4.54 28.89
CA ASP A 608 13.80 3.09 29.01
C ASP A 608 12.34 2.74 28.73
N CYS A 609 12.09 2.08 27.59
CA CYS A 609 10.76 1.59 27.23
C CYS A 609 10.43 0.21 27.80
N GLY A 610 11.29 -0.37 28.66
CA GLY A 610 11.08 -1.66 29.30
C GLY A 610 11.38 -2.87 28.43
N ARG A 611 11.83 -2.68 27.18
CA ARG A 611 12.29 -3.75 26.28
C ARG A 611 13.34 -3.27 25.28
N LYS A 612 13.94 -4.22 24.56
CA LYS A 612 14.85 -3.95 23.44
C LYS A 612 14.08 -3.49 22.21
N VAL A 613 14.43 -2.31 21.69
CA VAL A 613 13.82 -1.68 20.51
C VAL A 613 14.36 -2.30 19.24
N VAL A 614 13.48 -2.71 18.34
CA VAL A 614 13.83 -3.21 17.00
C VAL A 614 13.83 -2.07 15.97
N LEU A 615 14.85 -2.07 15.10
CA LEU A 615 15.00 -1.06 14.06
C LEU A 615 14.55 -1.63 12.70
N PRO A 616 13.84 -0.82 11.87
CA PRO A 616 13.37 -1.28 10.58
C PRO A 616 14.50 -1.37 9.54
N ASN A 617 14.34 -2.30 8.60
CA ASN A 617 14.95 -2.15 7.28
C ASN A 617 14.23 -1.06 6.50
N VAL A 618 14.97 -0.29 5.70
CA VAL A 618 14.43 0.85 4.95
C VAL A 618 14.74 0.71 3.47
N GLU A 619 13.70 0.87 2.66
CA GLU A 619 13.78 0.79 1.21
C GLU A 619 13.11 2.03 0.59
N VAL A 620 13.85 2.80 -0.20
CA VAL A 620 13.36 4.01 -0.87
C VAL A 620 13.65 3.92 -2.36
N PHE A 621 12.61 3.82 -3.18
CA PHE A 621 12.70 3.56 -4.62
C PHE A 621 11.96 4.59 -5.44
N ASN A 622 12.63 5.19 -6.43
CA ASN A 622 12.05 6.13 -7.39
C ASN A 622 11.27 7.28 -6.73
N CYS A 623 11.78 7.79 -5.60
CA CYS A 623 11.11 8.83 -4.83
C CYS A 623 11.69 10.21 -5.16
N THR A 624 10.82 11.22 -5.19
CA THR A 624 11.23 12.62 -5.36
C THR A 624 10.92 13.41 -4.09
N LEU A 625 11.91 14.08 -3.51
CA LEU A 625 11.72 15.09 -2.47
C LEU A 625 11.84 16.47 -3.10
N GLU A 626 10.82 17.31 -2.94
CA GLU A 626 10.82 18.71 -3.38
C GLU A 626 10.61 19.66 -2.19
N ASN A 627 11.67 20.39 -1.83
CA ASN A 627 11.63 21.40 -0.78
C ASN A 627 12.24 22.73 -1.28
N PHE A 628 11.37 23.65 -1.69
CA PHE A 628 11.78 24.96 -2.18
C PHE A 628 11.87 26.04 -1.07
N ARG A 629 11.87 25.64 0.21
CA ARG A 629 11.95 26.56 1.35
C ARG A 629 13.39 26.89 1.78
N GLY A 630 14.37 26.18 1.22
CA GLY A 630 15.78 26.33 1.58
C GLY A 630 16.17 25.57 2.85
N ASP A 631 15.38 24.59 3.27
CA ASP A 631 15.75 23.71 4.39
C ASP A 631 16.85 22.72 3.96
N ILE A 632 17.58 22.15 4.93
CA ILE A 632 18.42 20.97 4.71
C ILE A 632 17.51 19.77 4.52
N VAL A 633 17.63 19.07 3.39
CA VAL A 633 16.78 17.92 3.09
C VAL A 633 17.50 16.60 3.29
N LYS A 634 16.75 15.59 3.70
CA LYS A 634 17.26 14.25 3.99
C LYS A 634 16.33 13.20 3.39
N ALA A 635 16.86 12.18 2.72
CA ALA A 635 16.01 11.05 2.37
C ALA A 635 15.61 10.29 3.64
N VAL A 636 16.60 9.85 4.43
CA VAL A 636 16.37 9.20 5.72
C VAL A 636 17.11 9.96 6.83
N GLU A 637 16.37 10.36 7.86
CA GLU A 637 16.93 10.87 9.10
C GLU A 637 16.79 9.82 10.20
N PHE A 638 17.92 9.48 10.82
CA PHE A 638 17.94 8.63 11.99
C PHE A 638 18.22 9.47 13.23
N ARG A 639 17.27 9.52 14.17
CA ARG A 639 17.34 10.40 15.36
C ARG A 639 17.63 9.60 16.63
N GLY A 640 18.89 9.62 17.07
CA GLY A 640 19.35 9.06 18.36
C GLY A 640 20.02 7.69 18.26
N TRP A 641 20.80 7.31 19.28
CA TRP A 641 21.36 5.95 19.48
C TRP A 641 21.46 5.63 20.98
N THR A 642 20.54 6.20 21.75
CA THR A 642 20.60 6.22 23.23
C THR A 642 19.45 5.39 23.79
N GLY A 643 19.52 4.07 23.68
CA GLY A 643 18.45 3.19 24.15
C GLY A 643 18.89 1.73 24.19
N ASN A 644 18.07 0.87 24.77
CA ASN A 644 18.29 -0.56 24.74
C ASN A 644 17.76 -1.12 23.42
N PHE A 645 18.64 -1.49 22.48
CA PHE A 645 18.26 -1.97 21.15
C PHE A 645 18.40 -3.49 21.04
N ALA A 646 17.62 -4.09 20.14
CA ALA A 646 17.82 -5.47 19.73
C ALA A 646 19.18 -5.60 19.00
N SER A 647 19.71 -6.83 18.93
CA SER A 647 21.00 -7.09 18.26
C SER A 647 20.94 -6.89 16.75
N THR A 648 19.75 -6.87 16.16
CA THR A 648 19.55 -6.70 14.72
C THR A 648 19.73 -5.24 14.33
N LEU A 649 20.71 -4.97 13.47
CA LEU A 649 20.98 -3.65 12.90
C LEU A 649 20.19 -3.43 11.61
N PRO A 650 19.77 -2.20 11.30
CA PRO A 650 18.98 -1.90 10.10
C PRO A 650 19.83 -1.96 8.84
N SER A 651 19.17 -2.25 7.72
CA SER A 651 19.70 -2.05 6.37
C SER A 651 18.95 -0.95 5.64
N PHE A 652 19.62 -0.27 4.73
CA PHE A 652 19.09 0.84 3.94
C PHE A 652 19.36 0.59 2.47
N THR A 653 18.31 0.64 1.64
CA THR A 653 18.41 0.51 0.19
C THR A 653 17.76 1.73 -0.46
N PHE A 654 18.51 2.43 -1.31
CA PHE A 654 18.06 3.59 -2.06
C PHE A 654 18.26 3.32 -3.55
N ASN A 655 17.22 3.49 -4.36
CA ASN A 655 17.33 3.48 -5.83
C ASN A 655 16.52 4.64 -6.42
N GLY A 656 17.12 5.45 -7.28
CA GLY A 656 16.38 6.47 -8.05
C GLY A 656 15.77 7.58 -7.17
N VAL A 657 16.46 7.96 -6.10
CA VAL A 657 16.03 9.06 -5.24
C VAL A 657 16.49 10.39 -5.82
N ILE A 658 15.53 11.28 -6.10
CA ILE A 658 15.76 12.62 -6.62
C ILE A 658 15.42 13.64 -5.53
N MET A 659 16.33 14.56 -5.26
CA MET A 659 16.11 15.62 -4.26
C MET A 659 16.25 16.99 -4.91
N LYS A 660 15.18 17.79 -4.85
CA LYS A 660 15.07 19.13 -5.44
C LYS A 660 14.94 20.16 -4.33
N THR A 661 15.90 21.09 -4.26
CA THR A 661 15.93 22.15 -3.25
C THR A 661 16.11 23.53 -3.87
N LYS A 662 15.74 24.58 -3.12
CA LYS A 662 16.06 25.97 -3.47
C LYS A 662 17.50 26.29 -3.07
N ASN A 663 18.25 26.98 -3.94
CA ASN A 663 19.60 27.53 -3.71
C ASN A 663 20.72 26.50 -3.43
N ASP A 664 20.67 25.33 -4.07
CA ASP A 664 21.70 24.28 -3.91
C ASP A 664 21.90 23.83 -2.45
N ASN A 665 20.82 23.86 -1.66
CA ASN A 665 20.87 23.50 -0.25
C ASN A 665 20.94 21.98 -0.07
N VAL A 666 21.65 21.63 1.01
CA VAL A 666 22.13 20.31 1.46
C VAL A 666 21.21 19.14 1.11
N LEU A 667 21.82 18.13 0.49
CA LEU A 667 21.22 16.82 0.25
C LEU A 667 21.93 15.81 1.16
N ASN A 668 21.24 15.22 2.12
CA ASN A 668 21.75 14.05 2.84
C ASN A 668 20.91 12.83 2.43
N LEU A 669 21.53 11.81 1.86
CA LEU A 669 20.80 10.56 1.62
C LEU A 669 20.41 9.94 2.96
N ILE A 670 21.37 9.86 3.88
CA ILE A 670 21.15 9.35 5.22
C ILE A 670 21.93 10.16 6.23
N THR A 671 21.30 10.48 7.37
CA THR A 671 21.98 11.07 8.52
C THR A 671 21.84 10.16 9.72
N MET A 672 22.96 9.81 10.34
CA MET A 672 23.01 8.96 11.52
C MET A 672 23.66 9.72 12.71
N PRO A 673 23.21 9.46 13.95
CA PRO A 673 23.82 10.00 15.15
C PRO A 673 25.10 9.23 15.53
N GLU A 674 25.77 9.66 16.60
CA GLU A 674 26.93 8.92 17.13
C GLU A 674 26.52 7.53 17.64
N ILE A 675 27.24 6.49 17.21
CA ILE A 675 27.01 5.09 17.57
C ILE A 675 27.93 4.71 18.73
N THR A 676 27.43 4.88 19.96
CA THR A 676 28.20 4.65 21.20
C THR A 676 27.79 3.39 21.96
N ASN A 677 26.57 2.88 21.76
CA ASN A 677 26.03 1.78 22.54
C ASN A 677 26.80 0.48 22.25
N THR A 678 27.49 -0.07 23.24
CA THR A 678 28.35 -1.28 23.12
C THR A 678 27.58 -2.60 23.12
N ALA A 679 26.28 -2.59 23.48
CA ALA A 679 25.45 -3.80 23.54
C ALA A 679 25.00 -4.31 22.16
N VAL A 680 25.13 -3.49 21.11
CA VAL A 680 24.83 -3.85 19.72
C VAL A 680 26.11 -4.26 18.99
N SER A 681 25.99 -5.20 18.05
CA SER A 681 27.10 -5.68 17.22
C SER A 681 26.58 -6.07 15.84
N GLY A 682 27.44 -5.99 14.81
CA GLY A 682 27.12 -6.39 13.44
C GLY A 682 27.38 -5.28 12.42
N GLU A 683 26.68 -5.37 11.28
CA GLU A 683 26.86 -4.46 10.15
C GLU A 683 25.59 -3.68 9.82
N ILE A 684 25.72 -2.36 9.65
CA ILE A 684 24.72 -1.52 8.99
C ILE A 684 25.07 -1.46 7.50
N LYS A 685 24.18 -1.97 6.65
CA LYS A 685 24.38 -1.99 5.19
C LYS A 685 23.59 -0.87 4.54
N ILE A 686 24.26 -0.06 3.72
CA ILE A 686 23.67 1.06 2.97
C ILE A 686 23.98 0.84 1.50
N VAL A 687 22.95 0.54 0.70
CA VAL A 687 23.03 0.39 -0.75
C VAL A 687 22.39 1.62 -1.39
N ALA A 688 23.12 2.28 -2.28
CA ALA A 688 22.68 3.49 -2.96
C ALA A 688 22.95 3.37 -4.47
N ASP A 689 21.89 3.33 -5.27
CA ASP A 689 21.96 3.26 -6.72
C ASP A 689 21.18 4.40 -7.36
N ASN A 690 21.72 4.96 -8.44
CA ASN A 690 21.09 6.04 -9.20
C ASN A 690 20.64 7.23 -8.32
N ILE A 691 21.49 7.66 -7.38
CA ILE A 691 21.25 8.82 -6.52
C ILE A 691 21.78 10.07 -7.21
N ARG A 692 20.86 10.96 -7.61
CA ARG A 692 21.19 12.16 -8.39
C ARG A 692 20.59 13.43 -7.77
N PRO A 693 21.36 14.52 -7.63
CA PRO A 693 20.79 15.85 -7.50
C PRO A 693 20.10 16.27 -8.82
N ASP A 694 19.28 17.32 -8.78
CA ASP A 694 18.57 17.83 -9.95
C ASP A 694 19.53 18.35 -11.05
N GLU A 695 19.26 18.02 -12.31
CA GLU A 695 20.18 18.18 -13.48
C GLU A 695 20.53 19.65 -13.82
N GLY A 696 19.92 20.63 -13.17
CA GLY A 696 20.17 22.06 -13.39
C GLY A 696 21.07 22.75 -12.36
N SER A 697 21.55 22.04 -11.33
CA SER A 697 22.24 22.65 -10.20
C SER A 697 23.74 22.38 -10.23
N TYR A 698 24.52 23.32 -10.75
CA TYR A 698 25.92 23.42 -10.31
C TYR A 698 25.88 23.78 -8.84
N MET A 699 26.28 22.87 -7.95
CA MET A 699 26.19 23.09 -6.52
C MET A 699 27.58 23.44 -5.93
N PRO A 700 27.98 24.71 -5.79
CA PRO A 700 29.24 25.06 -5.13
C PRO A 700 29.25 24.66 -3.63
N ASN A 701 28.06 24.40 -3.08
CA ASN A 701 27.83 24.23 -1.65
C ASN A 701 27.76 22.77 -1.19
N ILE A 702 27.53 21.78 -2.07
CA ILE A 702 27.65 20.35 -1.68
C ILE A 702 29.08 20.01 -1.25
N TYR A 703 30.06 20.85 -1.60
CA TYR A 703 31.48 20.65 -1.29
C TYR A 703 31.89 21.02 0.15
N THR A 704 30.93 21.24 1.06
CA THR A 704 31.21 21.51 2.48
C THR A 704 30.86 20.30 3.34
N GLY A 705 31.64 20.00 4.38
CA GLY A 705 31.55 18.71 5.10
C GLY A 705 30.15 18.42 5.66
N ALA A 706 29.47 19.41 6.25
CA ALA A 706 28.10 19.26 6.75
C ALA A 706 27.03 19.06 5.66
N ARG A 707 27.41 19.15 4.38
CA ARG A 707 26.50 19.18 3.23
C ARG A 707 26.68 17.99 2.27
N ALA A 708 27.40 16.95 2.70
CA ALA A 708 27.65 15.76 1.91
C ALA A 708 26.44 14.82 1.81
N ASN A 709 26.30 14.16 0.65
CA ASN A 709 25.24 13.17 0.41
C ASN A 709 25.35 11.99 1.38
N PHE A 710 26.58 11.55 1.65
CA PHE A 710 26.89 10.46 2.56
C PHE A 710 27.65 11.01 3.77
N LEU A 711 26.91 11.29 4.85
CA LEU A 711 27.49 11.65 6.13
C LEU A 711 27.90 10.38 6.86
N ILE A 712 29.21 10.19 7.05
CA ILE A 712 29.77 9.09 7.82
C ILE A 712 29.58 9.42 9.31
N PRO A 713 28.79 8.63 10.06
CA PRO A 713 28.56 8.90 11.48
C PRO A 713 29.84 8.72 12.28
N LYS A 714 29.84 9.30 13.49
CA LYS A 714 30.85 8.97 14.51
C LYS A 714 30.50 7.61 15.13
N ILE A 715 31.33 6.59 14.90
CA ILE A 715 31.23 5.25 15.49
C ILE A 715 32.31 5.09 16.57
N THR A 716 31.90 4.91 17.84
CA THR A 716 32.82 4.59 18.94
C THR A 716 32.68 3.16 19.44
N ASN A 717 31.60 2.46 19.07
CA ASN A 717 31.47 1.03 19.32
C ASN A 717 32.33 0.20 18.33
N PRO A 718 33.34 -0.56 18.81
CA PRO A 718 34.19 -1.38 17.94
C PRO A 718 33.45 -2.52 17.23
N ASN A 719 32.30 -2.95 17.75
CA ASN A 719 31.55 -4.10 17.26
C ASN A 719 30.54 -3.75 16.15
N VAL A 720 30.42 -2.47 15.78
CA VAL A 720 29.54 -2.00 14.72
C VAL A 720 30.36 -1.52 13.54
N LYS A 721 30.04 -2.03 12.34
CA LYS A 721 30.62 -1.58 11.08
C LYS A 721 29.54 -1.00 10.18
N VAL A 722 29.82 0.11 9.50
CA VAL A 722 28.92 0.67 8.47
C VAL A 722 29.51 0.39 7.10
N LYS A 723 28.72 -0.24 6.23
CA LYS A 723 29.08 -0.57 4.85
C LYS A 723 28.27 0.22 3.85
N PHE A 724 28.93 0.95 2.96
CA PHE A 724 28.31 1.65 1.84
C PHE A 724 28.62 0.91 0.52
N ASP A 725 27.60 0.65 -0.28
CA ASP A 725 27.72 0.22 -1.69
C ASP A 725 27.00 1.24 -2.56
N VAL A 726 27.77 2.09 -3.24
CA VAL A 726 27.28 3.23 -4.02
C VAL A 726 27.54 2.99 -5.49
N ARG A 727 26.52 3.09 -6.33
CA ARG A 727 26.59 2.80 -7.77
C ARG A 727 25.84 3.85 -8.59
N ASN A 728 26.33 4.17 -9.78
CA ASN A 728 25.64 5.05 -10.75
C ASN A 728 25.13 6.38 -10.15
N SER A 729 25.85 6.92 -9.16
CA SER A 729 25.37 7.99 -8.28
C SER A 729 26.34 9.17 -8.23
N ILE A 730 25.91 10.25 -7.60
CA ILE A 730 26.83 11.30 -7.14
C ILE A 730 27.25 11.01 -5.69
N ALA A 731 28.48 10.56 -5.52
CA ALA A 731 29.05 10.12 -4.25
C ALA A 731 29.93 11.20 -3.61
N ASN A 732 29.42 11.85 -2.58
CA ASN A 732 30.19 12.81 -1.78
C ASN A 732 30.13 12.38 -0.32
N PHE A 733 31.30 12.06 0.24
CA PHE A 733 31.44 11.60 1.61
C PHE A 733 31.99 12.70 2.52
N SER A 734 31.42 12.81 3.72
CA SER A 734 32.04 13.59 4.78
C SER A 734 32.12 12.81 6.08
N VAL A 735 33.21 13.02 6.81
CA VAL A 735 33.54 12.33 8.06
C VAL A 735 33.44 13.28 9.25
N SER A 736 32.79 12.80 10.32
CA SER A 736 32.69 13.52 11.59
C SER A 736 33.62 12.98 12.68
N GLY A 737 34.64 12.19 12.32
CA GLY A 737 35.74 11.80 13.21
C GLY A 737 35.87 10.32 13.57
N THR A 738 35.55 9.34 12.71
CA THR A 738 35.70 7.90 13.09
C THR A 738 36.20 6.95 12.01
N SER A 739 36.47 5.74 12.47
CA SER A 739 36.90 4.54 11.77
C SER A 739 35.78 3.46 11.94
N ASN A 740 35.91 2.23 11.42
CA ASN A 740 34.86 1.20 11.25
C ASN A 740 33.85 1.44 10.12
N VAL A 741 34.32 2.02 9.01
CA VAL A 741 33.49 2.25 7.83
C VAL A 741 34.18 1.70 6.60
N GLU A 742 33.43 0.98 5.77
CA GLU A 742 33.86 0.49 4.47
C GLU A 742 32.89 1.00 3.41
N ALA A 743 33.40 1.63 2.36
CA ALA A 743 32.59 2.13 1.26
C ALA A 743 33.18 1.64 -0.06
N THR A 744 32.32 1.11 -0.93
CA THR A 744 32.67 0.88 -2.33
C THR A 744 31.80 1.76 -3.22
N VAL A 745 32.43 2.48 -4.14
CA VAL A 745 31.81 3.43 -5.05
C VAL A 745 32.13 2.98 -6.47
N ARG A 746 31.11 2.69 -7.28
CA ARG A 746 31.27 2.17 -8.65
C ARG A 746 30.54 3.03 -9.67
N ASN A 747 31.12 3.21 -10.86
CA ASN A 747 30.45 3.84 -12.01
C ASN A 747 29.79 5.19 -11.65
N SER A 748 30.44 5.98 -10.82
CA SER A 748 29.83 7.14 -10.16
C SER A 748 30.66 8.40 -10.35
N ASP A 749 29.99 9.55 -10.22
CA ASP A 749 30.65 10.84 -10.09
C ASP A 749 30.95 11.07 -8.61
N ALA A 750 32.22 11.24 -8.24
CA ALA A 750 32.64 11.25 -6.84
C ALA A 750 33.49 12.45 -6.42
N TYR A 751 33.25 12.86 -5.18
CA TYR A 751 34.01 13.87 -4.45
C TYR A 751 34.60 13.17 -3.22
N ILE A 752 35.92 13.12 -3.15
CA ILE A 752 36.62 12.03 -2.45
C ILE A 752 36.30 11.99 -0.95
N LEU A 753 36.67 13.01 -0.17
CA LEU A 753 36.38 12.99 1.27
C LEU A 753 36.59 14.37 1.90
N ARG A 754 35.76 14.75 2.86
CA ARG A 754 35.98 15.97 3.64
C ARG A 754 35.65 15.81 5.12
N ALA A 755 36.42 16.47 5.98
CA ALA A 755 36.06 16.60 7.40
C ALA A 755 34.86 17.54 7.57
N THR A 756 33.94 17.22 8.49
CA THR A 756 32.94 18.19 8.95
C THR A 756 33.61 19.28 9.80
N THR A 757 33.16 20.52 9.70
CA THR A 757 33.64 21.62 10.56
C THR A 757 33.46 21.24 12.04
N GLY A 758 34.54 21.27 12.82
CA GLY A 758 34.52 20.87 14.23
C GLY A 758 34.49 19.35 14.47
N ALA A 759 34.84 18.53 13.48
CA ALA A 759 35.05 17.09 13.68
C ALA A 759 36.07 16.83 14.79
N SER A 760 35.72 15.93 15.72
CA SER A 760 36.66 15.41 16.71
C SER A 760 37.65 14.44 16.07
N ASP A 761 38.70 14.08 16.80
CA ASP A 761 39.76 13.16 16.36
C ASP A 761 39.22 11.83 15.82
N ILE A 762 39.86 11.28 14.77
CA ILE A 762 39.52 9.94 14.27
C ILE A 762 39.88 8.91 15.35
N THR A 763 38.89 8.16 15.82
CA THR A 763 39.12 7.09 16.79
C THR A 763 40.14 6.06 16.30
N THR A 764 41.03 5.64 17.20
CA THR A 764 42.01 4.57 16.99
C THR A 764 41.41 3.17 17.21
N VAL A 765 40.19 3.09 17.75
CA VAL A 765 39.47 1.85 18.02
C VAL A 765 38.82 1.34 16.73
N GLY A 766 39.03 0.05 16.40
CA GLY A 766 38.47 -0.59 15.21
C GLY A 766 39.33 -0.50 13.95
N GLU A 767 38.76 -0.86 12.80
CA GLU A 767 39.39 -0.83 11.47
C GLU A 767 39.42 0.58 10.88
N PRO A 768 40.49 1.02 10.18
CA PRO A 768 40.52 2.32 9.49
C PRO A 768 39.33 2.51 8.53
N LEU A 769 38.91 3.77 8.33
CA LEU A 769 37.97 4.11 7.26
C LEU A 769 38.54 3.65 5.92
N SER A 770 37.81 2.85 5.16
CA SER A 770 38.22 2.37 3.84
C SER A 770 37.20 2.78 2.78
N ILE A 771 37.65 3.46 1.74
CA ILE A 771 36.82 3.82 0.59
C ILE A 771 37.51 3.36 -0.70
N VAL A 772 36.81 2.52 -1.47
CA VAL A 772 37.24 2.02 -2.77
C VAL A 772 36.42 2.70 -3.86
N TYR A 773 37.09 3.39 -4.78
CA TYR A 773 36.50 3.95 -5.99
C TYR A 773 36.89 3.07 -7.19
N ASP A 774 35.89 2.61 -7.95
CA ASP A 774 36.07 1.79 -9.14
C ASP A 774 35.29 2.38 -10.33
N ASN A 775 35.98 2.63 -11.44
CA ASN A 775 35.40 3.22 -12.65
C ASN A 775 34.61 4.53 -12.39
N CYS A 776 35.17 5.42 -11.56
CA CYS A 776 34.53 6.68 -11.17
C CYS A 776 35.16 7.91 -11.83
N ASN A 777 34.38 8.97 -12.00
CA ASN A 777 34.91 10.30 -12.29
C ASN A 777 35.15 11.04 -10.96
N LEU A 778 36.37 11.49 -10.73
CA LEU A 778 36.81 12.13 -9.50
C LEU A 778 37.00 13.62 -9.73
N TYR A 779 36.26 14.43 -8.97
CA TYR A 779 36.19 15.88 -9.18
C TYR A 779 37.00 16.69 -8.17
N ARG A 780 37.39 16.11 -7.03
CA ARG A 780 38.12 16.82 -5.97
C ARG A 780 38.89 15.86 -5.05
N LEU A 781 40.07 16.30 -4.61
CA LEU A 781 40.92 15.60 -3.65
C LEU A 781 40.37 15.66 -2.21
N PRO A 782 40.79 14.73 -1.32
CA PRO A 782 40.55 14.87 0.11
C PRO A 782 41.08 16.23 0.59
N SER A 783 40.28 16.96 1.37
CA SER A 783 40.71 18.20 2.00
C SER A 783 40.41 18.18 3.50
N ASP A 784 41.21 18.91 4.27
CA ASP A 784 40.98 19.14 5.70
C ASP A 784 41.10 17.86 6.59
N LEU A 785 41.81 16.81 6.12
CA LEU A 785 42.09 15.61 6.92
C LEU A 785 43.23 15.82 7.93
N GLY A 786 44.22 16.66 7.58
CA GLY A 786 45.37 16.96 8.44
C GLY A 786 45.03 17.78 9.69
N SER A 787 43.84 18.38 9.76
CA SER A 787 43.32 19.05 10.96
C SER A 787 42.66 18.10 11.96
N MET A 788 42.45 16.82 11.60
CA MET A 788 41.94 15.81 12.52
C MET A 788 43.10 14.99 13.08
N THR A 789 43.18 14.84 14.41
CA THR A 789 44.19 13.95 15.03
C THR A 789 43.93 12.52 14.57
N ASN A 790 45.00 11.81 14.18
CA ASN A 790 44.99 10.47 13.55
C ASN A 790 44.37 10.38 12.14
N GLY A 791 43.87 11.49 11.58
CA GLY A 791 43.25 11.53 10.24
C GLY A 791 44.08 10.86 9.14
N PRO A 792 45.37 11.22 9.00
CA PRO A 792 46.23 10.68 7.95
C PRO A 792 46.50 9.17 8.05
N ASP A 793 46.54 8.60 9.26
CA ASP A 793 46.89 7.18 9.49
C ASP A 793 45.66 6.25 9.55
N ARG A 794 44.45 6.81 9.58
CA ARG A 794 43.18 6.07 9.79
C ARG A 794 42.20 6.17 8.62
N VAL A 795 42.63 6.70 7.48
CA VAL A 795 41.85 6.79 6.24
C VAL A 795 42.59 6.08 5.11
N ARG A 796 41.91 5.13 4.47
CA ARG A 796 42.42 4.31 3.36
C ARG A 796 41.57 4.58 2.13
N LEU A 797 42.19 5.10 1.07
CA LEU A 797 41.52 5.38 -0.20
C LEU A 797 42.16 4.55 -1.31
N GLN A 798 41.35 3.83 -2.07
CA GLN A 798 41.78 3.04 -3.22
C GLN A 798 41.05 3.50 -4.49
N PHE A 799 41.78 3.57 -5.60
CA PHE A 799 41.25 4.02 -6.89
C PHE A 799 41.58 3.00 -7.97
N THR A 800 40.56 2.53 -8.68
CA THR A 800 40.69 1.57 -9.79
C THR A 800 39.94 2.14 -11.00
N ASN A 801 40.57 2.20 -12.17
CA ASN A 801 39.94 2.67 -13.42
C ASN A 801 39.26 4.06 -13.34
N CYS A 802 39.70 4.94 -12.45
CA CYS A 802 39.07 6.25 -12.22
C CYS A 802 39.65 7.34 -13.15
N ARG A 803 38.85 8.35 -13.46
CA ARG A 803 39.23 9.53 -14.25
C ARG A 803 39.20 10.79 -13.39
N TRP A 804 40.21 11.63 -13.49
CA TRP A 804 40.26 12.91 -12.77
C TRP A 804 39.75 14.04 -13.65
N LEU A 805 38.68 14.72 -13.23
CA LEU A 805 38.04 15.79 -13.98
C LEU A 805 38.14 17.13 -13.23
N ARG A 806 38.31 18.23 -13.97
CA ARG A 806 38.25 19.58 -13.40
C ARG A 806 36.81 20.08 -13.41
N VAL A 807 36.36 20.63 -12.28
CA VAL A 807 35.05 21.28 -12.17
C VAL A 807 35.14 22.72 -12.66
N LYS A 808 34.30 23.08 -13.62
CA LYS A 808 34.13 24.45 -14.11
C LYS A 808 32.90 25.07 -13.44
N ARG A 809 33.08 26.21 -12.78
CA ARG A 809 32.03 27.00 -12.14
C ARG A 809 31.06 27.59 -13.17
N PRO A 810 29.83 27.98 -12.76
CA PRO A 810 28.82 28.58 -13.64
C PRO A 810 29.27 29.91 -14.22
N ASP A 811 30.14 30.63 -13.48
CA ASP A 811 30.80 31.85 -13.93
C ASP A 811 31.92 31.60 -14.96
N GLY A 812 32.12 30.35 -15.37
CA GLY A 812 33.14 29.93 -16.34
C GLY A 812 34.54 29.78 -15.77
N THR A 813 34.77 30.13 -14.50
CA THR A 813 36.06 29.95 -13.82
C THR A 813 36.26 28.49 -13.41
N MET A 814 37.51 28.04 -13.27
CA MET A 814 37.78 26.69 -12.76
C MET A 814 37.74 26.70 -11.22
N ASP A 815 37.29 25.61 -10.59
CA ASP A 815 37.41 25.49 -9.14
C ASP A 815 38.90 25.52 -8.74
N PRO A 816 39.35 26.54 -7.97
CA PRO A 816 40.74 26.75 -7.63
C PRO A 816 41.32 25.65 -6.73
N GLN A 817 40.48 24.83 -6.08
CA GLN A 817 40.96 23.75 -5.20
C GLN A 817 41.45 22.51 -5.96
N LEU A 818 41.30 22.48 -7.29
CA LEU A 818 41.88 21.47 -8.18
C LEU A 818 43.33 21.77 -8.61
N ALA A 819 43.86 22.95 -8.28
CA ALA A 819 44.94 23.55 -9.07
C ALA A 819 46.39 23.21 -8.66
N TYR A 820 46.68 22.64 -7.49
CA TYR A 820 48.09 22.53 -7.04
C TYR A 820 48.59 21.15 -6.60
N SER A 821 47.74 20.24 -6.11
CA SER A 821 48.18 18.89 -5.66
C SER A 821 47.82 17.75 -6.63
N THR A 822 46.85 17.98 -7.52
CA THR A 822 46.36 16.98 -8.49
C THR A 822 47.40 16.65 -9.56
N GLU A 823 48.22 17.62 -9.98
CA GLU A 823 49.26 17.40 -10.98
C GLU A 823 50.40 16.50 -10.44
N ASN A 824 50.65 16.55 -9.13
CA ASN A 824 51.58 15.65 -8.45
C ASN A 824 50.98 14.24 -8.30
N LEU A 825 49.72 14.10 -7.88
CA LEU A 825 49.04 12.79 -7.79
C LEU A 825 48.90 12.10 -9.16
N ILE A 826 48.56 12.86 -10.21
CA ILE A 826 48.44 12.38 -11.59
C ILE A 826 49.80 11.93 -12.14
N ARG A 827 50.90 12.65 -11.82
CA ARG A 827 52.28 12.23 -12.18
C ARG A 827 52.69 10.90 -11.57
N TYR A 828 52.17 10.54 -10.39
CA TYR A 828 52.44 9.27 -9.71
C TYR A 828 51.52 8.10 -10.10
N SER A 829 50.59 8.30 -11.05
CA SER A 829 49.58 7.30 -11.44
C SER A 829 49.81 6.61 -12.79
N ARG A 830 50.99 6.73 -13.40
CA ARG A 830 51.27 5.97 -14.64
C ARG A 830 51.43 4.48 -14.31
N ASN A 831 50.36 3.73 -14.60
CA ASN A 831 50.16 2.27 -14.45
C ASN A 831 49.48 1.77 -13.16
N ASN A 832 48.70 2.60 -12.44
CA ASN A 832 47.89 2.15 -11.27
C ASN A 832 48.68 1.43 -10.15
N VAL A 833 49.99 1.70 -10.01
CA VAL A 833 50.78 1.28 -8.83
C VAL A 833 51.57 2.49 -8.35
N ALA A 834 51.42 2.85 -7.08
CA ALA A 834 52.18 3.93 -6.46
C ALA A 834 53.67 3.55 -6.39
N ASP A 835 54.56 4.49 -6.74
CA ASP A 835 56.02 4.35 -6.58
C ASP A 835 56.36 4.36 -5.07
N PRO A 836 56.95 3.28 -4.52
CA PRO A 836 57.24 3.16 -3.09
C PRO A 836 58.37 4.07 -2.57
N LEU A 837 59.05 4.86 -3.44
CA LEU A 837 60.20 5.70 -3.05
C LEU A 837 59.99 7.21 -3.27
N GLY A 838 58.82 7.64 -3.77
CA GLY A 838 58.53 9.05 -4.09
C GLY A 838 58.04 9.87 -2.88
N LYS A 839 58.80 10.89 -2.47
CA LYS A 839 58.30 11.94 -1.54
C LYS A 839 57.36 12.90 -2.28
N LEU A 840 56.23 13.29 -1.68
CA LEU A 840 55.36 14.34 -2.23
C LEU A 840 55.98 15.71 -1.91
N PRO A 841 55.86 16.73 -2.78
CA PRO A 841 56.32 18.07 -2.44
C PRO A 841 55.24 18.75 -1.58
N GLY A 842 55.39 18.71 -0.26
CA GLY A 842 54.59 19.53 0.65
C GLY A 842 54.34 18.91 2.02
N THR A 843 54.56 19.70 3.07
CA THR A 843 54.63 19.29 4.48
C THR A 843 53.36 18.65 5.07
N ASN A 844 52.23 18.68 4.37
CA ASN A 844 50.94 18.12 4.84
C ASN A 844 50.36 17.00 3.96
N ALA A 845 50.93 16.72 2.78
CA ALA A 845 50.46 15.66 1.88
C ALA A 845 51.14 14.31 2.16
N ASP A 846 52.38 14.34 2.64
CA ASP A 846 53.20 13.16 2.93
C ASP A 846 52.63 12.24 4.02
N ARG A 847 51.70 12.72 4.86
CA ARG A 847 51.18 11.94 6.00
C ARG A 847 49.97 11.06 5.67
N LEU A 848 49.25 11.34 4.59
CA LEU A 848 47.96 10.68 4.28
C LEU A 848 48.10 9.25 3.72
N PHE A 849 49.32 8.78 3.46
CA PHE A 849 49.58 7.50 2.83
C PHE A 849 50.60 6.62 3.58
N ASN A 850 50.78 6.87 4.88
CA ASN A 850 51.72 6.12 5.74
C ASN A 850 51.29 4.63 5.86
N TYR A 851 51.80 3.77 4.99
CA TYR A 851 51.56 2.32 5.03
C TYR A 851 52.88 1.57 5.24
N THR A 852 52.95 0.82 6.34
CA THR A 852 54.14 0.11 6.81
C THR A 852 53.98 -1.41 6.87
N ASP A 853 53.14 -2.01 6.03
CA ASP A 853 53.06 -3.48 5.91
C ASP A 853 53.63 -3.98 4.55
N PRO A 854 54.89 -4.46 4.53
CA PRO A 854 55.53 -5.01 3.34
C PRO A 854 55.13 -6.47 3.03
N SER A 855 54.24 -7.11 3.80
CA SER A 855 53.95 -8.55 3.64
C SER A 855 52.86 -8.90 2.62
N VAL A 856 52.10 -7.92 2.12
CA VAL A 856 50.96 -8.13 1.21
C VAL A 856 51.37 -8.18 -0.27
N TRP A 857 52.66 -8.01 -0.58
CA TRP A 857 53.17 -8.08 -1.94
C TRP A 857 53.44 -9.53 -2.36
N LYS A 858 52.43 -10.22 -2.90
CA LYS A 858 52.65 -11.37 -3.79
C LYS A 858 52.08 -11.07 -5.17
N THR A 859 52.99 -10.75 -6.07
CA THR A 859 52.80 -10.63 -7.51
C THR A 859 52.79 -12.01 -8.15
N THR A 860 51.78 -12.28 -8.98
CA THR A 860 51.94 -13.13 -10.16
C THR A 860 51.35 -12.38 -11.34
N VAL A 861 52.10 -12.43 -12.43
CA VAL A 861 52.12 -11.58 -13.63
C VAL A 861 50.78 -11.46 -14.34
#